data_AF-A0A523J6L1-F1
#
_entry.id   AF-A0A523J6L1-F1
#
_cell.length_a   1.000
_cell.length_b   1.000
_cell.length_c   1.000
_cell.angle_alpha   90.00
_cell.angle_beta   90.00
_cell.angle_gamma   90.00
#
_symmetry.space_group_name_H-M   'P 1'
#
loop_
_entity.id
_entity.type
_entity.pdbx_description
1 polymer ?
#
loop_
_entity_poly.entity_id
_entity_poly.type
_entity_poly.pdbx_seq_one_letter_code
_entity_poly.pdbx_strand_id
1 'polypeptide(L)'
;MKIIFLLISMLLMFNSFAQDRNKALKQSGVDAFKRGGRSNLSPRLQKELNKKYFGFDRNLVLPAFDGNEFYFNYLTRSGAPTQKFFTEIITDKIYRIRPQYISPGVIPVVMVSNPTLAGRADPGFSDYMEVDGNWFYAERAREEFKATFGPALFFDLDYGKLILNQSIGGGSQVLGPGGRPLDYRHGDRRNLVAESDPSYRPILNMRLIPDTKGPYRIKKFVKITAGIGGAATVNFSALAQLGASVAIVPTVGGGIVSERFARNHSEAKGMGHLSIPKKAEDFRTWKIGDKLTYDVHGGISLGAGVGFYGLSVGAQFMAKGLWQKVYEKVGKTKVRARYNKNKLISFGMFAAAGPVNLTLDKFIQWENGMTFVFDLKGKKGRLLLKEFMKGDLDNVQKAAMDHNDLSVTAGVKITGKTSGIKADFGIGIPFLPASARWSKQKMLSESQSLYLSSKRRRDETRYGRLVGFKGKFFPIFENSLDGFFTYVIHYPGVVDSFMGVVRSGQFAFNYQDSRTSRKELVKILNGLKMRTGLNNFFNITVPESPARLGSVEVKFAVKFKSAATQFLINQRGHDHFEAITAKFIDSYFEYYKDSDRKERLCPFYRSRSGCKKNFLKKSMKAIKSMKKSLEIMAKNKSYVKRSRENFAKAYSKFAEDMLVNPFVFQAVLNMTKGYGGDVFLSIESEKLKKFEAILRWQKAR
;
A
#
# COMPACT_ATOMS: atom_id res chain seq x y z
N MET A 1 -2.00 -35.72 -18.03
CA MET A 1 -2.69 -35.78 -16.71
C MET A 1 -1.80 -36.36 -15.60
N LYS A 2 -1.06 -37.47 -15.81
CA LYS A 2 -0.13 -38.06 -14.80
C LYS A 2 1.00 -37.11 -14.34
N ILE A 3 1.57 -36.29 -15.23
CA ILE A 3 2.61 -35.29 -14.88
C ILE A 3 2.06 -34.16 -13.98
N ILE A 4 0.81 -33.73 -14.21
CA ILE A 4 0.14 -32.72 -13.37
C ILE A 4 -0.12 -33.29 -11.97
N PHE A 5 -0.50 -34.57 -11.88
CA PHE A 5 -0.68 -35.25 -10.60
C PHE A 5 0.64 -35.42 -9.84
N LEU A 6 1.74 -35.71 -10.55
CA LEU A 6 3.08 -35.83 -9.96
C LEU A 6 3.63 -34.47 -9.49
N LEU A 7 3.39 -33.40 -10.25
CA LEU A 7 3.71 -32.02 -9.87
C LEU A 7 2.88 -31.54 -8.67
N ILE A 8 1.58 -31.86 -8.62
CA ILE A 8 0.72 -31.54 -7.47
C ILE A 8 1.15 -32.35 -6.23
N SER A 9 1.48 -33.63 -6.37
CA SER A 9 2.01 -34.44 -5.26
C SER A 9 3.37 -33.95 -4.77
N MET A 10 4.30 -33.58 -5.66
CA MET A 10 5.57 -32.95 -5.25
C MET A 10 5.35 -31.59 -4.59
N LEU A 11 4.46 -30.74 -5.13
CA LEU A 11 4.10 -29.46 -4.51
C LEU A 11 3.47 -29.65 -3.12
N LEU A 12 2.65 -30.68 -2.91
CA LEU A 12 2.04 -31.01 -1.62
C LEU A 12 3.08 -31.57 -0.63
N MET A 13 4.00 -32.42 -1.08
CA MET A 13 5.10 -32.94 -0.23
C MET A 13 6.11 -31.84 0.15
N PHE A 14 6.49 -30.96 -0.77
CA PHE A 14 7.33 -29.79 -0.45
C PHE A 14 6.61 -28.81 0.48
N ASN A 15 5.29 -28.64 0.34
CA ASN A 15 4.49 -27.78 1.21
C ASN A 15 4.35 -28.38 2.63
N SER A 16 4.22 -29.70 2.79
CA SER A 16 4.20 -30.33 4.12
C SER A 16 5.58 -30.29 4.80
N PHE A 17 6.65 -30.63 4.09
CA PHE A 17 8.02 -30.58 4.61
C PHE A 17 8.45 -29.15 4.95
N ALA A 18 8.07 -28.17 4.11
CA ALA A 18 8.29 -26.76 4.39
C ALA A 18 7.40 -26.26 5.53
N GLN A 19 6.17 -26.76 5.73
CA GLN A 19 5.31 -26.36 6.83
C GLN A 19 5.84 -26.83 8.19
N ASP A 20 6.35 -28.06 8.30
CA ASP A 20 6.86 -28.60 9.57
C ASP A 20 8.20 -27.97 9.97
N ARG A 21 9.14 -27.80 9.03
CA ARG A 21 10.39 -27.04 9.29
C ARG A 21 10.13 -25.55 9.52
N ASN A 22 9.15 -24.94 8.83
CA ASN A 22 8.75 -23.55 9.09
C ASN A 22 8.02 -23.37 10.42
N LYS A 23 7.31 -24.39 10.94
CA LYS A 23 6.65 -24.30 12.25
C LYS A 23 7.70 -24.26 13.35
N ALA A 24 8.74 -25.11 13.26
CA ALA A 24 9.89 -25.10 14.17
C ALA A 24 10.72 -23.81 14.08
N LEU A 25 11.03 -23.31 12.87
CA LEU A 25 11.77 -22.05 12.65
C LEU A 25 10.95 -20.80 12.99
N LYS A 26 9.62 -20.81 12.79
CA LYS A 26 8.72 -19.75 13.24
C LYS A 26 8.62 -19.73 14.77
N GLN A 27 8.49 -20.88 15.42
CA GLN A 27 8.42 -20.94 16.88
C GLN A 27 9.76 -20.52 17.50
N SER A 28 10.90 -21.01 16.98
CA SER A 28 12.22 -20.66 17.50
C SER A 28 12.61 -19.21 17.23
N GLY A 29 12.30 -18.65 16.05
CA GLY A 29 12.53 -17.25 15.72
C GLY A 29 11.62 -16.29 16.49
N VAL A 30 10.37 -16.69 16.76
CA VAL A 30 9.43 -15.92 17.60
C VAL A 30 9.83 -16.01 19.08
N ASP A 31 10.32 -17.15 19.56
CA ASP A 31 10.70 -17.35 20.96
C ASP A 31 12.07 -16.75 21.30
N ALA A 32 13.01 -16.71 20.36
CA ALA A 32 14.26 -15.95 20.47
C ALA A 32 14.01 -14.44 20.50
N PHE A 33 12.99 -13.98 19.78
CA PHE A 33 12.62 -12.56 19.72
C PHE A 33 11.77 -12.10 20.92
N LYS A 34 10.95 -12.98 21.51
CA LYS A 34 10.17 -12.71 22.74
C LYS A 34 11.03 -12.61 24.00
N ARG A 35 12.19 -13.28 24.06
CA ARG A 35 13.03 -13.40 25.26
C ARG A 35 14.15 -12.36 25.39
N GLY A 36 14.09 -11.24 24.68
CA GLY A 36 14.97 -10.09 24.95
C GLY A 36 16.48 -10.40 24.89
N GLY A 37 16.95 -11.19 23.92
CA GLY A 37 18.37 -11.28 23.60
C GLY A 37 19.19 -12.43 24.23
N ARG A 38 18.56 -13.43 24.87
CA ARG A 38 19.26 -14.69 25.21
C ARG A 38 18.73 -15.84 24.35
N SER A 39 19.47 -16.20 23.32
CA SER A 39 19.25 -17.41 22.52
C SER A 39 20.24 -18.50 22.94
N ASN A 40 19.84 -19.78 22.93
CA ASN A 40 20.74 -20.93 23.11
C ASN A 40 21.62 -21.21 21.87
N LEU A 41 21.78 -20.26 20.96
CA LEU A 41 22.75 -20.38 19.87
C LEU A 41 24.14 -20.32 20.48
N SER A 42 25.06 -21.16 20.00
CA SER A 42 26.44 -21.09 20.47
C SER A 42 26.98 -19.66 20.23
N PRO A 43 27.74 -19.08 21.17
CA PRO A 43 28.30 -17.75 21.02
C PRO A 43 29.07 -17.56 19.70
N ARG A 44 29.67 -18.65 19.20
CA ARG A 44 30.37 -18.70 17.91
C ARG A 44 29.41 -18.52 16.71
N LEU A 45 28.28 -19.25 16.67
CA LEU A 45 27.30 -19.14 15.59
C LEU A 45 26.55 -17.80 15.64
N GLN A 46 26.27 -17.28 16.84
CA GLN A 46 25.65 -15.96 16.99
C GLN A 46 26.60 -14.83 16.55
N LYS A 47 27.90 -14.97 16.85
CA LYS A 47 28.96 -14.05 16.39
C LYS A 47 29.19 -14.14 14.88
N GLU A 48 29.14 -15.34 14.29
CA GLU A 48 29.24 -15.52 12.84
C GLU A 48 28.02 -14.99 12.10
N LEU A 49 26.80 -15.26 12.57
CA LEU A 49 25.58 -14.73 11.95
C LEU A 49 25.53 -13.19 12.06
N ASN A 50 25.92 -12.64 13.21
CA ASN A 50 26.04 -11.19 13.38
C ASN A 50 27.15 -10.58 12.51
N LYS A 51 28.31 -11.23 12.39
CA LYS A 51 29.42 -10.76 11.55
C LYS A 51 29.12 -10.88 10.04
N LYS A 52 28.39 -11.94 9.63
CA LYS A 52 28.19 -12.32 8.21
C LYS A 52 26.90 -11.77 7.60
N TYR A 53 25.84 -11.56 8.39
CA TYR A 53 24.51 -11.17 7.86
C TYR A 53 23.90 -9.92 8.51
N PHE A 54 24.39 -9.49 9.68
CA PHE A 54 23.78 -8.36 10.42
C PHE A 54 24.78 -7.27 10.82
N GLY A 55 26.05 -7.40 10.43
CA GLY A 55 27.14 -6.47 10.73
C GLY A 55 27.18 -5.31 9.75
N PHE A 56 26.11 -4.52 9.68
CA PHE A 56 26.18 -3.22 9.04
C PHE A 56 26.56 -2.20 10.11
N ASP A 57 27.81 -1.73 10.09
CA ASP A 57 28.17 -0.53 10.85
C ASP A 57 27.44 0.65 10.22
N ARG A 58 26.49 1.20 10.97
CA ARG A 58 25.66 2.34 10.60
C ARG A 58 26.49 3.60 10.27
N ASN A 59 27.75 3.65 10.70
CA ASN A 59 28.66 4.76 10.45
C ASN A 59 29.46 4.63 9.13
N LEU A 60 29.46 3.46 8.47
CA LEU A 60 30.21 3.20 7.24
C LEU A 60 29.38 3.29 5.96
N VAL A 61 28.07 3.52 6.09
CA VAL A 61 27.17 3.77 4.96
C VAL A 61 26.58 5.16 5.12
N LEU A 62 27.21 6.15 4.51
CA LEU A 62 26.71 7.51 4.48
C LEU A 62 26.06 7.78 3.12
N PRO A 63 24.72 7.91 3.06
CA PRO A 63 24.09 8.44 1.85
C PRO A 63 24.48 9.91 1.71
N ALA A 64 25.11 10.26 0.59
CA ALA A 64 25.37 11.64 0.19
C ALA A 64 24.53 11.97 -1.04
N PHE A 65 23.98 13.17 -1.06
CA PHE A 65 23.21 13.72 -2.17
C PHE A 65 23.73 15.13 -2.42
N ASP A 66 24.31 15.36 -3.60
CA ASP A 66 24.92 16.64 -3.97
C ASP A 66 24.00 17.52 -4.83
N GLY A 67 22.81 17.02 -5.17
CA GLY A 67 21.82 17.75 -5.95
C GLY A 67 21.56 17.15 -7.34
N ASN A 68 22.45 16.32 -7.89
CA ASN A 68 22.26 15.71 -9.20
C ASN A 68 22.49 14.19 -9.23
N GLU A 69 23.35 13.62 -8.38
CA GLU A 69 23.61 12.18 -8.37
C GLU A 69 23.56 11.59 -6.93
N PHE A 70 23.25 10.30 -6.85
CA PHE A 70 23.09 9.57 -5.58
C PHE A 70 24.08 8.41 -5.59
N TYR A 71 25.09 8.45 -4.71
CA TYR A 71 26.08 7.38 -4.62
C TYR A 71 26.11 6.78 -3.21
N PHE A 72 26.43 5.48 -3.16
CA PHE A 72 26.72 4.76 -1.93
C PHE A 72 28.23 4.53 -1.85
N ASN A 73 28.95 5.32 -1.04
CA ASN A 73 30.34 5.00 -0.73
C ASN A 73 30.38 3.91 0.35
N TYR A 74 30.78 2.71 -0.03
CA TYR A 74 31.18 1.68 0.91
C TYR A 74 32.69 1.81 1.14
N LEU A 75 33.07 2.47 2.23
CA LEU A 75 34.47 2.60 2.62
C LEU A 75 34.94 1.26 3.21
N THR A 76 35.79 0.54 2.48
CA THR A 76 36.64 -0.48 3.10
C THR A 76 37.65 0.23 4.00
N ARG A 77 38.21 -0.48 4.99
CA ARG A 77 39.26 0.07 5.89
C ARG A 77 40.49 0.62 5.14
N SER A 78 40.65 0.33 3.85
CA SER A 78 41.76 0.79 3.00
C SER A 78 41.42 1.95 2.05
N GLY A 79 40.19 2.48 2.05
CA GLY A 79 39.88 3.75 1.38
C GLY A 79 39.89 3.79 -0.16
N ALA A 80 39.98 2.67 -0.88
CA ALA A 80 40.00 2.65 -2.36
C ALA A 80 38.77 1.95 -2.99
N PRO A 81 38.12 2.53 -4.02
CA PRO A 81 37.08 1.86 -4.82
C PRO A 81 37.72 0.96 -5.90
N THR A 82 37.19 -0.25 -6.13
CA THR A 82 37.65 -1.14 -7.21
C THR A 82 36.64 -1.24 -8.36
N GLN A 83 37.13 -1.00 -9.58
CA GLN A 83 36.38 -0.85 -10.83
C GLN A 83 36.51 -2.10 -11.73
N LYS A 84 36.27 -3.31 -11.19
CA LYS A 84 36.60 -4.58 -11.90
C LYS A 84 35.42 -5.55 -11.99
N PHE A 85 34.30 -5.13 -12.60
CA PHE A 85 33.11 -5.99 -12.74
C PHE A 85 32.52 -6.09 -14.16
N PHE A 86 33.28 -5.73 -15.20
CA PHE A 86 32.83 -5.86 -16.58
C PHE A 86 33.88 -6.54 -17.44
N THR A 87 33.77 -7.86 -17.61
CA THR A 87 34.05 -8.55 -18.88
C THR A 87 33.67 -10.04 -18.79
N GLU A 88 33.18 -10.56 -19.92
CA GLU A 88 32.93 -11.97 -20.29
C GLU A 88 31.52 -12.56 -20.08
N ILE A 89 30.67 -12.33 -21.08
CA ILE A 89 29.71 -13.32 -21.59
C ILE A 89 29.81 -13.29 -23.12
N ILE A 90 30.13 -14.43 -23.73
CA ILE A 90 29.52 -15.05 -24.92
C ILE A 90 30.40 -16.25 -25.30
N THR A 91 29.81 -17.45 -25.31
CA THR A 91 29.75 -18.35 -26.48
C THR A 91 28.91 -19.56 -26.08
N ASP A 92 27.70 -19.61 -26.64
CA ASP A 92 26.75 -20.71 -26.52
C ASP A 92 27.04 -21.73 -27.63
N LYS A 93 27.02 -23.02 -27.28
CA LYS A 93 27.23 -24.22 -28.12
C LYS A 93 28.68 -24.55 -28.50
N ILE A 94 29.24 -25.59 -27.87
CA ILE A 94 30.45 -26.28 -28.33
C ILE A 94 30.07 -27.74 -28.62
N TYR A 95 30.13 -28.15 -29.90
CA TYR A 95 30.48 -29.53 -30.21
C TYR A 95 31.99 -29.63 -30.07
N ARG A 96 32.48 -30.60 -29.30
CA ARG A 96 33.91 -30.78 -29.09
C ARG A 96 34.47 -31.62 -30.24
N ILE A 97 34.69 -30.98 -31.39
CA ILE A 97 35.32 -31.61 -32.54
C ILE A 97 36.83 -31.66 -32.25
N ARG A 98 37.41 -32.86 -32.09
CA ARG A 98 38.87 -33.03 -32.03
C ARG A 98 39.35 -33.60 -33.36
N PRO A 99 40.20 -32.89 -34.14
CA PRO A 99 40.92 -33.53 -35.24
C PRO A 99 41.95 -34.50 -34.66
N GLN A 100 42.00 -35.73 -35.19
CA GLN A 100 42.88 -36.77 -34.63
C GLN A 100 44.34 -36.63 -35.08
N TYR A 101 44.61 -35.93 -36.19
CA TYR A 101 45.96 -35.64 -36.67
C TYR A 101 46.04 -34.24 -37.29
N ILE A 102 46.92 -33.39 -36.75
CA ILE A 102 47.33 -32.13 -37.39
C ILE A 102 48.72 -32.38 -37.97
N SER A 103 48.85 -32.51 -39.29
CA SER A 103 50.17 -32.38 -39.92
C SER A 103 50.66 -30.94 -39.72
N PRO A 104 51.89 -30.71 -39.25
CA PRO A 104 52.40 -29.37 -39.00
C PRO A 104 52.47 -28.61 -40.34
N GLY A 105 51.61 -27.59 -40.51
CA GLY A 105 51.64 -26.69 -41.67
C GLY A 105 50.29 -26.24 -42.23
N VAL A 106 49.15 -26.82 -41.82
CA VAL A 106 47.82 -26.43 -42.34
C VAL A 106 46.93 -25.87 -41.23
N ILE A 107 46.53 -24.61 -41.35
CA ILE A 107 45.50 -24.00 -40.49
C ILE A 107 44.14 -24.45 -41.03
N PRO A 108 43.28 -25.15 -40.26
CA PRO A 108 41.95 -25.49 -40.74
C PRO A 108 41.08 -24.24 -40.81
N VAL A 109 40.64 -23.89 -42.02
CA VAL A 109 39.55 -22.94 -42.26
C VAL A 109 38.27 -23.62 -41.80
N VAL A 110 37.55 -23.02 -40.85
CA VAL A 110 36.23 -23.50 -40.40
C VAL A 110 35.24 -23.29 -41.55
N MET A 111 34.95 -24.35 -42.32
CA MET A 111 33.82 -24.33 -43.23
C MET A 111 32.52 -24.55 -42.44
N VAL A 112 31.61 -23.59 -42.54
CA VAL A 112 30.21 -23.77 -42.15
C VAL A 112 29.48 -24.33 -43.37
N SER A 113 29.28 -25.64 -43.43
CA SER A 113 28.46 -26.26 -44.49
C SER A 113 27.03 -26.54 -44.02
N ASN A 114 26.13 -26.34 -44.99
CA ASN A 114 24.67 -26.32 -44.97
C ASN A 114 24.09 -27.76 -44.81
N PRO A 115 23.04 -28.03 -44.02
CA PRO A 115 22.61 -29.38 -43.72
C PRO A 115 21.61 -29.89 -44.76
N THR A 116 22.10 -30.54 -45.81
CA THR A 116 21.28 -31.43 -46.64
C THR A 116 22.09 -32.67 -46.99
N LEU A 117 22.15 -33.63 -46.06
CA LEU A 117 22.50 -35.02 -46.36
C LEU A 117 21.74 -35.92 -45.39
N ALA A 118 20.84 -36.71 -45.97
CA ALA A 118 20.00 -37.68 -45.29
C ALA A 118 20.79 -38.97 -45.01
N GLY A 119 21.01 -39.26 -43.73
CA GLY A 119 21.52 -40.55 -43.26
C GLY A 119 20.78 -40.93 -41.98
N ARG A 120 20.20 -42.13 -41.94
CA ARG A 120 19.54 -42.70 -40.76
C ARG A 120 20.58 -42.89 -39.65
N ALA A 121 20.37 -42.23 -38.51
CA ALA A 121 21.13 -42.49 -37.29
C ALA A 121 20.35 -43.47 -36.40
N ASP A 122 20.90 -44.66 -36.19
CA ASP A 122 20.42 -45.63 -35.21
C ASP A 122 20.67 -45.12 -33.77
N PRO A 123 19.79 -45.42 -32.80
CA PRO A 123 19.86 -44.82 -31.48
C PRO A 123 20.82 -45.57 -30.57
N GLY A 124 22.10 -45.28 -30.70
CA GLY A 124 23.04 -45.43 -29.59
C GLY A 124 24.41 -45.96 -29.96
N PHE A 125 25.30 -45.08 -30.45
CA PHE A 125 26.76 -45.14 -30.22
C PHE A 125 27.36 -43.77 -30.57
N SER A 126 28.52 -43.45 -30.00
CA SER A 126 29.36 -42.31 -30.36
C SER A 126 30.00 -42.58 -31.73
N ASP A 127 29.58 -41.86 -32.77
CA ASP A 127 30.09 -42.08 -34.13
C ASP A 127 31.12 -41.04 -34.57
N TYR A 128 32.05 -41.50 -35.39
CA TYR A 128 32.98 -40.68 -36.12
C TYR A 128 32.32 -40.18 -37.41
N MET A 129 32.45 -38.89 -37.69
CA MET A 129 31.97 -38.29 -38.93
C MET A 129 33.16 -37.91 -39.79
N GLU A 130 33.26 -38.42 -41.01
CA GLU A 130 34.29 -38.01 -41.96
C GLU A 130 33.80 -36.79 -42.76
N VAL A 131 34.59 -35.70 -42.76
CA VAL A 131 34.34 -34.54 -43.63
C VAL A 131 35.65 -34.21 -44.34
N ASP A 132 35.63 -34.24 -45.68
CA ASP A 132 36.78 -33.98 -46.55
C ASP A 132 38.04 -34.81 -46.19
N GLY A 133 37.86 -36.12 -45.98
CA GLY A 133 38.96 -37.05 -45.68
C GLY A 133 39.47 -37.00 -44.24
N ASN A 134 38.87 -36.18 -43.37
CA ASN A 134 39.25 -36.07 -41.96
C ASN A 134 38.16 -36.61 -41.05
N TRP A 135 38.54 -37.51 -40.14
CA TRP A 135 37.64 -38.13 -39.17
C TRP A 135 37.47 -37.24 -37.93
N PHE A 136 36.22 -36.95 -37.59
CA PHE A 136 35.83 -36.12 -36.44
C PHE A 136 35.04 -36.95 -35.44
N TYR A 137 35.47 -36.97 -34.18
CA TYR A 137 34.72 -37.62 -33.10
C TYR A 137 33.61 -36.69 -32.61
N ALA A 138 32.34 -37.10 -32.78
CA ALA A 138 31.19 -36.37 -32.26
C ALA A 138 30.65 -37.06 -31.01
N GLU A 139 31.11 -36.64 -29.83
CA GLU A 139 30.57 -37.15 -28.57
C GLU A 139 29.20 -36.49 -28.28
N ARG A 140 28.16 -37.31 -28.10
CA ARG A 140 26.87 -36.83 -27.60
C ARG A 140 27.11 -36.26 -26.22
N ALA A 141 26.93 -34.95 -26.04
CA ALA A 141 27.13 -34.29 -24.75
C ALA A 141 26.35 -35.09 -23.68
N ARG A 142 27.06 -35.65 -22.71
CA ARG A 142 26.46 -36.30 -21.54
C ARG A 142 25.44 -35.33 -20.93
N GLU A 143 24.43 -35.86 -20.24
CA GLU A 143 23.48 -35.03 -19.49
C GLU A 143 24.25 -34.18 -18.46
N GLU A 144 24.68 -32.99 -18.88
CA GLU A 144 25.48 -32.10 -18.04
C GLU A 144 24.53 -31.27 -17.18
N PHE A 145 24.56 -31.51 -15.88
CA PHE A 145 24.01 -30.57 -14.91
C PHE A 145 24.84 -29.28 -14.95
N LYS A 146 24.28 -28.21 -15.52
CA LYS A 146 24.94 -26.90 -15.55
C LYS A 146 24.34 -26.00 -14.47
N ALA A 147 25.10 -25.81 -13.40
CA ALA A 147 24.83 -24.79 -12.40
C ALA A 147 25.51 -23.47 -12.82
N THR A 148 24.71 -22.47 -13.14
CA THR A 148 25.18 -21.12 -13.47
C THR A 148 24.95 -20.21 -12.28
N PHE A 149 26.00 -19.49 -11.85
CA PHE A 149 25.88 -18.44 -10.84
C PHE A 149 25.89 -17.09 -11.56
N GLY A 150 24.91 -16.24 -11.26
CA GLY A 150 24.79 -14.92 -11.87
C GLY A 150 24.38 -13.85 -10.85
N PRO A 151 24.64 -12.57 -11.14
CA PRO A 151 24.17 -11.47 -10.31
C PRO A 151 22.64 -11.35 -10.42
N ALA A 152 21.98 -11.13 -9.28
CA ALA A 152 20.58 -10.75 -9.20
C ALA A 152 20.49 -9.27 -8.82
N LEU A 153 20.14 -8.43 -9.79
CA LEU A 153 20.03 -6.98 -9.61
C LEU A 153 18.56 -6.55 -9.63
N PHE A 154 18.18 -5.66 -8.72
CA PHE A 154 16.98 -4.87 -8.92
C PHE A 154 17.22 -3.41 -8.52
N PHE A 155 16.56 -2.52 -9.25
CA PHE A 155 16.52 -1.09 -8.97
C PHE A 155 15.08 -0.61 -9.16
N ASP A 156 14.59 0.15 -8.20
CA ASP A 156 13.24 0.67 -8.18
C ASP A 156 13.28 2.15 -7.77
N LEU A 157 12.82 3.02 -8.67
CA LEU A 157 12.74 4.46 -8.46
C LEU A 157 11.29 4.91 -8.53
N ASP A 158 10.80 5.41 -7.42
CA ASP A 158 9.48 5.98 -7.26
C ASP A 158 9.62 7.50 -7.09
N TYR A 159 9.23 8.26 -8.11
CA TYR A 159 9.19 9.72 -8.04
C TYR A 159 7.79 10.24 -8.33
N GLY A 160 7.37 11.30 -7.63
CA GLY A 160 6.14 12.00 -7.98
C GLY A 160 5.98 13.34 -7.29
N LYS A 161 5.13 14.17 -7.90
CA LYS A 161 4.78 15.50 -7.43
C LYS A 161 3.28 15.70 -7.54
N LEU A 162 2.68 16.23 -6.48
CA LEU A 162 1.28 16.63 -6.41
C LEU A 162 1.21 18.09 -6.00
N ILE A 163 0.44 18.87 -6.75
CA ILE A 163 0.17 20.28 -6.48
C ILE A 163 -1.34 20.42 -6.29
N LEU A 164 -1.77 20.68 -5.05
CA LEU A 164 -3.19 20.71 -4.70
C LEU A 164 -3.58 22.12 -4.27
N ASN A 165 -4.49 22.75 -5.01
CA ASN A 165 -5.04 24.05 -4.64
C ASN A 165 -5.81 23.92 -3.30
N GLN A 166 -5.47 24.78 -2.35
CA GLN A 166 -6.07 24.87 -1.02
C GLN A 166 -7.00 26.10 -0.89
N SER A 167 -7.18 26.87 -1.97
CA SER A 167 -8.21 27.91 -2.09
C SER A 167 -9.56 27.28 -1.77
N ILE A 168 -10.19 27.72 -0.69
CA ILE A 168 -11.53 27.29 -0.31
C ILE A 168 -12.51 28.02 -1.24
N GLY A 169 -13.24 27.27 -2.05
CA GLY A 169 -14.36 27.83 -2.81
C GLY A 169 -15.57 28.04 -1.91
N GLY A 170 -16.48 28.96 -2.28
CA GLY A 170 -17.81 29.11 -1.66
C GLY A 170 -18.73 27.88 -1.82
N GLY A 171 -18.17 26.70 -2.08
CA GLY A 171 -18.85 25.41 -2.20
C GLY A 171 -18.70 24.51 -0.97
N SER A 172 -18.15 24.99 0.15
CA SER A 172 -18.22 24.27 1.42
C SER A 172 -19.65 24.30 1.94
N GLN A 173 -20.38 23.19 1.83
CA GLN A 173 -21.76 23.08 2.32
C GLN A 173 -21.88 22.00 3.39
N VAL A 174 -22.52 22.37 4.51
CA VAL A 174 -22.97 21.42 5.52
C VAL A 174 -24.44 21.14 5.24
N LEU A 175 -24.79 19.88 5.03
CA LEU A 175 -26.17 19.46 4.79
C LEU A 175 -26.77 18.86 6.07
N GLY A 176 -27.97 19.31 6.43
CA GLY A 176 -28.74 18.82 7.56
C GLY A 176 -29.48 17.51 7.27
N PRO A 177 -30.18 16.95 8.29
CA PRO A 177 -31.04 15.77 8.11
C PRO A 177 -32.06 16.01 7.00
N GLY A 178 -32.02 15.21 5.93
CA GLY A 178 -32.87 15.39 4.74
C GLY A 178 -32.18 16.04 3.53
N GLY A 179 -30.91 16.42 3.66
CA GLY A 179 -30.11 16.93 2.53
C GLY A 179 -30.33 18.40 2.21
N ARG A 180 -31.04 19.15 3.06
CA ARG A 180 -31.18 20.61 2.94
C ARG A 180 -29.91 21.32 3.46
N PRO A 181 -29.50 22.47 2.90
CA PRO A 181 -28.35 23.22 3.40
C PRO A 181 -28.62 23.67 4.84
N LEU A 182 -27.65 23.49 5.73
CA LEU A 182 -27.62 24.21 7.00
C LEU A 182 -26.98 25.55 6.72
N ASP A 183 -27.79 26.60 6.76
CA ASP A 183 -27.31 27.97 6.58
C ASP A 183 -26.47 28.36 7.79
N TYR A 184 -25.15 28.16 7.70
CA TYR A 184 -24.19 28.64 8.69
C TYR A 184 -23.77 30.05 8.29
N ARG A 185 -24.69 31.02 8.41
CA ARG A 185 -24.32 32.44 8.38
C ARG A 185 -23.95 32.87 9.79
N HIS A 186 -22.65 33.07 10.02
CA HIS A 186 -22.18 33.94 11.07
C HIS A 186 -22.62 35.36 10.73
N GLY A 187 -23.67 35.85 11.39
CA GLY A 187 -23.86 37.28 11.59
C GLY A 187 -24.93 38.01 10.78
N ASP A 188 -26.02 37.40 10.35
CA ASP A 188 -27.17 38.23 9.95
C ASP A 188 -28.53 37.59 10.24
N ARG A 189 -29.28 38.24 11.15
CA ARG A 189 -30.69 37.96 11.43
C ARG A 189 -31.51 38.92 10.57
N ARG A 190 -32.00 38.44 9.42
CA ARG A 190 -33.37 38.67 8.93
C ARG A 190 -33.59 38.04 7.55
N ASN A 191 -34.71 37.31 7.49
CA ASN A 191 -35.52 36.94 6.31
C ASN A 191 -34.87 36.10 5.21
N LEU A 192 -35.33 34.84 5.12
CA LEU A 192 -36.14 34.39 3.98
C LEU A 192 -36.90 33.11 4.36
N VAL A 193 -38.22 33.24 4.33
CA VAL A 193 -39.21 32.17 4.41
C VAL A 193 -39.01 31.26 3.19
N ALA A 194 -38.78 29.96 3.41
CA ALA A 194 -38.90 28.96 2.36
C ALA A 194 -40.31 28.39 2.44
N GLU A 195 -41.12 28.79 1.46
CA GLU A 195 -42.47 28.33 1.20
C GLU A 195 -42.60 26.80 1.14
N SER A 196 -43.78 26.39 1.56
CA SER A 196 -44.30 25.05 1.79
C SER A 196 -44.72 24.34 0.50
N ASP A 197 -43.76 23.85 -0.28
CA ASP A 197 -44.03 22.79 -1.27
C ASP A 197 -43.34 21.47 -0.86
N PRO A 198 -44.07 20.47 -0.34
CA PRO A 198 -43.53 19.14 -0.03
C PRO A 198 -43.19 18.31 -1.28
N SER A 199 -43.58 18.73 -2.48
CA SER A 199 -43.26 18.07 -3.76
C SER A 199 -41.92 18.52 -4.35
N TYR A 200 -41.42 19.71 -3.99
CA TYR A 200 -40.12 20.21 -4.43
C TYR A 200 -39.01 19.84 -3.44
N ARG A 201 -38.34 18.70 -3.67
CA ARG A 201 -37.07 18.41 -2.99
C ARG A 201 -35.96 19.17 -3.74
N PRO A 202 -35.39 20.27 -3.22
CA PRO A 202 -34.34 20.99 -3.91
C PRO A 202 -33.17 20.04 -4.17
N ILE A 203 -32.94 19.75 -5.45
CA ILE A 203 -31.76 19.02 -5.89
C ILE A 203 -30.61 20.01 -5.79
N LEU A 204 -29.81 19.91 -4.73
CA LEU A 204 -28.58 20.68 -4.60
C LEU A 204 -27.60 20.29 -5.71
N ASN A 205 -27.51 21.13 -6.73
CA ASN A 205 -26.48 21.07 -7.76
C ASN A 205 -25.24 21.79 -7.23
N MET A 206 -24.25 21.04 -6.76
CA MET A 206 -22.98 21.61 -6.32
C MET A 206 -22.04 21.71 -7.53
N ARG A 207 -21.46 22.87 -7.81
CA ARG A 207 -20.54 23.05 -8.95
C ARG A 207 -19.12 23.25 -8.46
N LEU A 208 -18.17 22.46 -8.98
CA LEU A 208 -16.74 22.71 -8.74
C LEU A 208 -16.31 23.96 -9.50
N ILE A 209 -15.50 24.79 -8.85
CA ILE A 209 -15.08 26.09 -9.39
C ILE A 209 -13.64 25.95 -9.89
N PRO A 210 -13.37 26.19 -11.19
CA PRO A 210 -12.00 26.33 -11.68
C PRO A 210 -11.29 27.46 -10.95
N ASP A 211 -10.09 27.20 -10.44
CA ASP A 211 -9.27 28.24 -9.84
C ASP A 211 -7.81 27.81 -9.83
N THR A 212 -6.97 28.74 -10.28
CA THR A 212 -5.51 28.62 -10.22
C THR A 212 -4.86 29.69 -9.33
N LYS A 213 -5.69 30.52 -8.68
CA LYS A 213 -5.26 31.51 -7.70
C LYS A 213 -5.41 30.90 -6.30
N GLY A 214 -4.57 31.35 -5.37
CA GLY A 214 -4.63 30.94 -3.97
C GLY A 214 -3.53 29.98 -3.54
N PRO A 215 -3.56 29.58 -2.26
CA PRO A 215 -2.50 28.78 -1.65
C PRO A 215 -2.51 27.35 -2.19
N TYR A 216 -1.34 26.76 -2.30
CA TYR A 216 -1.14 25.41 -2.78
C TYR A 216 -0.44 24.55 -1.74
N ARG A 217 -0.87 23.30 -1.62
CA ARG A 217 -0.16 22.24 -0.91
C ARG A 217 0.61 21.41 -1.92
N ILE A 218 1.90 21.30 -1.74
CA ILE A 218 2.79 20.53 -2.60
C ILE A 218 3.22 19.29 -1.83
N LYS A 219 2.97 18.11 -2.40
CA LYS A 219 3.50 16.85 -1.90
C LYS A 219 4.42 16.27 -2.95
N LYS A 220 5.71 16.19 -2.62
CA LYS A 220 6.70 15.53 -3.46
C LYS A 220 7.22 14.30 -2.76
N PHE A 221 7.48 13.25 -3.51
CA PHE A 221 8.13 12.06 -2.98
C PHE A 221 9.18 11.53 -3.95
N VAL A 222 10.28 11.06 -3.39
CA VAL A 222 11.31 10.27 -4.08
C VAL A 222 11.57 9.06 -3.21
N LYS A 223 11.55 7.86 -3.77
CA LYS A 223 11.92 6.65 -3.05
C LYS A 223 12.73 5.77 -3.98
N ILE A 224 13.84 5.29 -3.45
CA ILE A 224 14.81 4.48 -4.18
C ILE A 224 14.96 3.18 -3.40
N THR A 225 14.86 2.05 -4.10
CA THR A 225 15.19 0.74 -3.55
C THR A 225 16.13 0.06 -4.54
N ALA A 226 17.27 -0.41 -4.05
CA ALA A 226 18.23 -1.17 -4.83
C ALA A 226 18.58 -2.47 -4.10
N GLY A 227 18.99 -3.48 -4.84
CA GLY A 227 19.54 -4.69 -4.27
C GLY A 227 20.39 -5.44 -5.28
N ILE A 228 21.48 -6.01 -4.76
CA ILE A 228 22.48 -6.74 -5.52
C ILE A 228 22.72 -8.05 -4.78
N GLY A 229 22.42 -9.15 -5.43
CA GLY A 229 22.46 -10.49 -4.87
C GLY A 229 23.09 -11.50 -5.81
N GLY A 230 23.13 -12.75 -5.37
CA GLY A 230 23.52 -13.89 -6.18
C GLY A 230 22.30 -14.75 -6.49
N ALA A 231 22.22 -15.25 -7.73
CA ALA A 231 21.31 -16.29 -8.14
C ALA A 231 22.10 -17.51 -8.63
N ALA A 232 21.73 -18.70 -8.16
CA ALA A 232 22.21 -19.96 -8.69
C ALA A 232 21.08 -20.58 -9.51
N THR A 233 21.34 -20.91 -10.77
CA THR A 233 20.37 -21.54 -11.68
C THR A 233 20.93 -22.87 -12.17
N VAL A 234 20.18 -23.96 -12.01
CA VAL A 234 20.51 -25.28 -12.51
C VAL A 234 19.62 -25.57 -13.71
N ASN A 235 20.23 -25.76 -14.88
CA ASN A 235 19.51 -26.13 -16.11
C ASN A 235 19.59 -27.65 -16.32
N PHE A 236 18.47 -28.26 -16.68
CA PHE A 236 18.40 -29.70 -16.96
C PHE A 236 18.69 -29.93 -18.45
N SER A 237 19.80 -30.60 -18.78
CA SER A 237 20.31 -30.74 -20.16
C SER A 237 19.33 -31.41 -21.14
N ALA A 238 18.56 -32.42 -20.72
CA ALA A 238 17.54 -33.07 -21.55
C ALA A 238 16.34 -32.15 -21.91
N LEU A 239 16.16 -31.07 -21.15
CA LEU A 239 15.18 -30.01 -21.37
C LEU A 239 15.91 -28.69 -21.13
N ALA A 240 16.91 -28.33 -21.95
CA ALA A 240 17.81 -27.19 -21.72
C ALA A 240 17.11 -25.84 -21.42
N GLN A 241 15.80 -25.77 -21.66
CA GLN A 241 14.91 -24.65 -21.40
C GLN A 241 14.31 -24.66 -19.98
N LEU A 242 14.29 -25.79 -19.29
CA LEU A 242 13.83 -25.96 -17.91
C LEU A 242 15.00 -25.69 -16.93
N GLY A 243 14.88 -24.61 -16.15
CA GLY A 243 15.86 -24.25 -15.13
C GLY A 243 15.23 -24.14 -13.74
N ALA A 244 15.93 -24.58 -12.70
CA ALA A 244 15.60 -24.30 -11.30
C ALA A 244 16.55 -23.23 -10.76
N SER A 245 16.04 -22.20 -10.08
CA SER A 245 16.82 -21.07 -9.58
C SER A 245 16.60 -20.84 -8.09
N VAL A 246 17.65 -20.42 -7.40
CA VAL A 246 17.61 -19.89 -6.03
C VAL A 246 18.35 -18.56 -6.02
N ALA A 247 17.71 -17.51 -5.52
CA ALA A 247 18.27 -16.16 -5.45
C ALA A 247 18.25 -15.63 -4.01
N ILE A 248 19.36 -15.02 -3.60
CA ILE A 248 19.46 -14.28 -2.34
C ILE A 248 19.82 -12.85 -2.69
N VAL A 249 18.91 -11.92 -2.39
CA VAL A 249 19.05 -10.51 -2.74
C VAL A 249 18.91 -9.64 -1.50
N PRO A 250 20.02 -9.13 -0.93
CA PRO A 250 19.94 -8.06 0.05
C PRO A 250 19.37 -6.81 -0.63
N THR A 251 18.53 -6.10 0.11
CA THR A 251 17.79 -4.93 -0.34
C THR A 251 18.14 -3.76 0.56
N VAL A 252 18.42 -2.61 -0.02
CA VAL A 252 18.61 -1.34 0.68
C VAL A 252 17.84 -0.26 -0.04
N GLY A 253 17.44 0.77 0.68
CA GLY A 253 16.87 1.94 0.06
C GLY A 253 16.32 2.91 1.07
N GLY A 254 15.67 3.93 0.55
CA GLY A 254 15.08 4.97 1.36
C GLY A 254 14.25 5.90 0.51
N GLY A 255 13.53 6.77 1.18
CA GLY A 255 12.66 7.72 0.52
C GLY A 255 12.46 8.98 1.33
N ILE A 256 12.10 10.03 0.62
CA ILE A 256 11.77 11.33 1.15
C ILE A 256 10.40 11.72 0.62
N VAL A 257 9.48 12.07 1.50
CA VAL A 257 8.20 12.69 1.18
C VAL A 257 8.17 14.06 1.85
N SER A 258 8.16 15.13 1.04
CA SER A 258 8.06 16.50 1.53
C SER A 258 6.68 17.07 1.23
N GLU A 259 6.02 17.60 2.25
CA GLU A 259 4.77 18.34 2.19
C GLU A 259 5.07 19.81 2.52
N ARG A 260 4.78 20.73 1.59
CA ARG A 260 5.06 22.17 1.72
C ARG A 260 3.86 23.01 1.29
N PHE A 261 3.85 24.28 1.69
CA PHE A 261 2.83 25.25 1.29
C PHE A 261 3.40 26.42 0.47
N ALA A 262 2.78 26.68 -0.68
CA ALA A 262 3.08 27.82 -1.55
C ALA A 262 1.90 28.80 -1.59
N ARG A 263 2.17 30.07 -1.88
CA ARG A 263 1.15 31.13 -1.98
C ARG A 263 0.43 31.13 -3.31
N ASN A 264 1.07 30.64 -4.37
CA ASN A 264 0.53 30.60 -5.72
C ASN A 264 1.09 29.41 -6.52
N HIS A 265 0.53 29.19 -7.70
CA HIS A 265 0.86 28.05 -8.56
C HIS A 265 2.29 28.08 -9.09
N SER A 266 2.82 29.27 -9.41
CA SER A 266 4.18 29.43 -9.91
C SER A 266 5.21 29.04 -8.85
N GLU A 267 5.06 29.54 -7.63
CA GLU A 267 5.88 29.14 -6.47
C GLU A 267 5.76 27.62 -6.24
N ALA A 268 4.54 27.05 -6.29
CA ALA A 268 4.31 25.61 -6.14
C ALA A 268 5.03 24.76 -7.22
N LYS A 269 5.12 25.28 -8.45
CA LYS A 269 5.85 24.64 -9.55
C LYS A 269 7.36 24.65 -9.32
N GLY A 270 7.93 25.79 -8.89
CA GLY A 270 9.36 25.94 -8.62
C GLY A 270 9.87 25.28 -7.33
N MET A 271 8.98 25.01 -6.35
CA MET A 271 9.42 24.46 -5.06
C MET A 271 10.10 23.09 -5.17
N GLY A 272 11.33 22.98 -4.69
CA GLY A 272 12.09 21.73 -4.51
C GLY A 272 11.65 20.88 -3.31
N HIS A 273 12.30 19.73 -3.13
CA HIS A 273 12.14 18.92 -1.92
C HIS A 273 12.70 19.65 -0.69
N LEU A 274 12.20 19.30 0.50
CA LEU A 274 12.87 19.69 1.74
C LEU A 274 14.11 18.80 1.92
N SER A 275 15.24 19.43 2.21
CA SER A 275 16.44 18.71 2.63
C SER A 275 16.24 18.02 3.96
N ILE A 276 16.87 16.85 4.14
CA ILE A 276 16.87 16.15 5.42
C ILE A 276 17.60 17.04 6.44
N PRO A 277 16.94 17.45 7.55
CA PRO A 277 17.56 18.32 8.52
C PRO A 277 18.67 17.59 9.28
N LYS A 278 19.85 18.21 9.37
CA LYS A 278 21.03 17.72 10.10
C LYS A 278 21.18 18.42 11.45
N LYS A 279 20.62 19.62 11.59
CA LYS A 279 20.67 20.45 12.79
C LYS A 279 19.36 21.21 13.02
N ALA A 280 19.20 21.76 14.23
CA ALA A 280 17.97 22.46 14.62
C ALA A 280 17.76 23.75 13.81
N GLU A 281 18.84 24.38 13.37
CA GLU A 281 18.83 25.62 12.60
C GLU A 281 18.21 25.44 11.20
N ASP A 282 18.25 24.22 10.64
CA ASP A 282 17.69 23.93 9.32
C ASP A 282 16.17 24.20 9.29
N PHE A 283 15.48 24.03 10.43
CA PHE A 283 14.05 24.32 10.58
C PHE A 283 13.72 25.82 10.66
N ARG A 284 14.70 26.73 10.60
CA ARG A 284 14.43 28.17 10.48
C ARG A 284 13.97 28.52 9.07
N THR A 285 14.42 27.77 8.06
CA THR A 285 14.02 27.94 6.66
C THR A 285 12.65 27.31 6.34
N TRP A 286 12.16 26.45 7.22
CA TRP A 286 10.88 25.77 7.07
C TRP A 286 9.74 26.70 7.47
N LYS A 287 8.69 26.73 6.66
CA LYS A 287 7.43 27.40 7.01
C LYS A 287 6.67 26.55 8.04
N ILE A 288 5.85 27.18 8.88
CA ILE A 288 4.96 26.44 9.77
C ILE A 288 4.01 25.59 8.90
N GLY A 289 3.87 24.30 9.24
CA GLY A 289 3.15 23.30 8.46
C GLY A 289 4.01 22.50 7.49
N ASP A 290 5.24 22.96 7.17
CA ASP A 290 6.16 22.16 6.36
C ASP A 290 6.49 20.85 7.08
N LYS A 291 6.43 19.77 6.33
CA LYS A 291 6.57 18.41 6.84
C LYS A 291 7.46 17.57 5.94
N LEU A 292 8.37 16.83 6.56
CA LEU A 292 9.26 15.90 5.89
C LEU A 292 9.08 14.51 6.49
N THR A 293 8.86 13.52 5.66
CA THR A 293 8.98 12.12 6.03
C THR A 293 10.19 11.56 5.32
N TYR A 294 11.15 11.07 6.09
CA TYR A 294 12.33 10.39 5.60
C TYR A 294 12.27 8.94 6.06
N ASP A 295 12.50 8.00 5.16
CA ASP A 295 12.60 6.60 5.52
C ASP A 295 13.86 5.95 4.94
N VAL A 296 14.35 4.96 5.68
CA VAL A 296 15.44 4.07 5.28
C VAL A 296 14.95 2.67 5.53
N HIS A 297 15.23 1.76 4.62
CA HIS A 297 14.91 0.37 4.80
C HIS A 297 16.02 -0.54 4.30
N GLY A 298 16.14 -1.67 4.96
CA GLY A 298 17.07 -2.73 4.61
C GLY A 298 16.42 -4.08 4.82
N GLY A 299 16.79 -5.08 4.04
CA GLY A 299 16.19 -6.40 4.13
C GLY A 299 16.87 -7.43 3.26
N ILE A 300 16.38 -8.65 3.31
CA ILE A 300 16.82 -9.76 2.47
C ILE A 300 15.60 -10.36 1.81
N SER A 301 15.70 -10.61 0.50
CA SER A 301 14.76 -11.40 -0.27
C SER A 301 15.42 -12.72 -0.65
N LEU A 302 14.69 -13.81 -0.48
CA LEU A 302 15.07 -15.15 -0.89
C LEU A 302 14.02 -15.62 -1.90
N GLY A 303 14.43 -15.97 -3.11
CA GLY A 303 13.56 -16.51 -4.14
C GLY A 303 14.01 -17.91 -4.51
N ALA A 304 13.06 -18.79 -4.80
CA ALA A 304 13.34 -20.05 -5.47
C ALA A 304 12.25 -20.31 -6.52
N GLY A 305 12.61 -20.71 -7.73
CA GLY A 305 11.63 -20.90 -8.80
C GLY A 305 12.14 -21.76 -9.93
N VAL A 306 11.21 -22.27 -10.73
CA VAL A 306 11.50 -23.00 -11.97
C VAL A 306 11.06 -22.15 -13.15
N GLY A 307 11.79 -22.21 -14.27
CA GLY A 307 11.47 -21.46 -15.48
C GLY A 307 11.60 -22.28 -16.75
N PHE A 308 10.84 -21.87 -17.77
CA PHE A 308 10.82 -22.43 -19.12
C PHE A 308 10.57 -21.32 -20.15
N TYR A 309 11.50 -21.08 -21.07
CA TYR A 309 11.39 -20.04 -22.13
C TYR A 309 10.90 -18.67 -21.63
N GLY A 310 11.58 -18.08 -20.65
CA GLY A 310 11.21 -16.77 -20.10
C GLY A 310 9.92 -16.78 -19.27
N LEU A 311 9.20 -17.90 -19.20
CA LEU A 311 8.23 -18.16 -18.15
C LEU A 311 8.98 -18.59 -16.89
N SER A 312 8.59 -18.09 -15.72
CA SER A 312 9.09 -18.59 -14.45
C SER A 312 7.97 -18.61 -13.43
N VAL A 313 8.00 -19.60 -12.55
CA VAL A 313 7.10 -19.69 -11.40
C VAL A 313 7.94 -20.02 -10.18
N GLY A 314 7.68 -19.37 -9.06
CA GLY A 314 8.47 -19.57 -7.87
C GLY A 314 7.81 -19.11 -6.59
N ALA A 315 8.51 -19.36 -5.50
CA ALA A 315 8.20 -18.84 -4.19
C ALA A 315 9.26 -17.81 -3.78
N GLN A 316 8.85 -16.83 -3.00
CA GLN A 316 9.73 -15.82 -2.45
C GLN A 316 9.44 -15.59 -0.97
N PHE A 317 10.48 -15.30 -0.21
CA PHE A 317 10.42 -14.85 1.17
C PHE A 317 11.18 -13.54 1.27
N MET A 318 10.60 -12.53 1.91
CA MET A 318 11.26 -11.26 2.13
C MET A 318 11.13 -10.85 3.60
N ALA A 319 12.24 -10.45 4.20
CA ALA A 319 12.29 -9.84 5.52
C ALA A 319 12.94 -8.46 5.42
N LYS A 320 12.23 -7.42 5.85
CA LYS A 320 12.63 -6.03 5.67
C LYS A 320 12.37 -5.20 6.93
N GLY A 321 13.39 -4.48 7.39
CA GLY A 321 13.26 -3.41 8.37
C GLY A 321 13.07 -2.06 7.67
N LEU A 322 12.22 -1.20 8.23
CA LEU A 322 11.96 0.15 7.77
C LEU A 322 12.02 1.10 8.97
N TRP A 323 12.86 2.11 8.89
CA TRP A 323 13.02 3.16 9.90
C TRP A 323 12.61 4.48 9.28
N GLN A 324 11.57 5.08 9.82
CA GLN A 324 10.98 6.30 9.30
C GLN A 324 11.03 7.41 10.34
N LYS A 325 11.47 8.59 9.92
CA LYS A 325 11.46 9.83 10.69
C LYS A 325 10.51 10.81 10.02
N VAL A 326 9.61 11.39 10.79
CA VAL A 326 8.73 12.47 10.32
C VAL A 326 9.07 13.71 11.12
N TYR A 327 9.28 14.83 10.45
CA TYR A 327 9.47 16.13 11.05
C TYR A 327 8.39 17.07 10.55
N GLU A 328 7.82 17.88 11.42
CA GLU A 328 6.80 18.87 11.10
C GLU A 328 7.07 20.15 11.89
N LYS A 329 7.16 21.28 11.19
CA LYS A 329 7.32 22.59 11.82
C LYS A 329 5.96 23.04 12.36
N VAL A 330 5.75 22.98 13.67
CA VAL A 330 4.43 23.26 14.30
C VAL A 330 4.34 24.65 14.92
N GLY A 331 5.46 25.36 15.06
CA GLY A 331 5.50 26.74 15.52
C GLY A 331 6.87 27.37 15.27
N LYS A 332 7.03 28.67 15.56
CA LYS A 332 8.29 29.42 15.30
C LYS A 332 9.52 28.70 15.86
N THR A 333 9.43 28.19 17.09
CA THR A 333 10.49 27.45 17.77
C THR A 333 10.12 26.00 18.09
N LYS A 334 9.01 25.48 17.56
CA LYS A 334 8.55 24.13 17.89
C LYS A 334 8.59 23.20 16.69
N VAL A 335 9.14 22.01 16.89
CA VAL A 335 9.20 20.95 15.88
C VAL A 335 8.60 19.69 16.45
N ARG A 336 7.60 19.14 15.77
CA ARG A 336 7.08 17.81 16.07
C ARG A 336 7.92 16.80 15.29
N ALA A 337 8.48 15.82 15.97
CA ALA A 337 9.21 14.74 15.34
C ALA A 337 8.61 13.38 15.73
N ARG A 338 8.50 12.47 14.76
CA ARG A 338 8.02 11.10 14.97
C ARG A 338 9.04 10.12 14.44
N TYR A 339 9.30 9.08 15.21
CA TYR A 339 10.17 7.98 14.82
C TYR A 339 9.36 6.70 14.79
N ASN A 340 9.31 6.05 13.64
CA ASN A 340 8.59 4.82 13.39
C ASN A 340 9.58 3.71 12.98
N LYS A 341 9.53 2.59 13.68
CA LYS A 341 10.21 1.33 13.34
C LYS A 341 9.15 0.37 12.82
N ASN A 342 9.32 -0.04 11.57
CA ASN A 342 8.49 -1.00 10.89
C ASN A 342 9.30 -2.25 10.57
N LYS A 343 8.72 -3.43 10.78
CA LYS A 343 9.31 -4.70 10.36
C LYS A 343 8.32 -5.40 9.47
N LEU A 344 8.71 -5.81 8.28
CA LEU A 344 7.88 -6.50 7.30
C LEU A 344 8.49 -7.89 7.08
N ILE A 345 7.66 -8.91 7.20
CA ILE A 345 7.96 -10.26 6.73
C ILE A 345 6.87 -10.63 5.74
N SER A 346 7.25 -11.03 4.53
CA SER A 346 6.34 -11.52 3.52
C SER A 346 6.81 -12.85 2.94
N PHE A 347 5.85 -13.67 2.59
CA PHE A 347 6.03 -14.90 1.85
C PHE A 347 5.06 -14.87 0.69
N GLY A 348 5.54 -15.12 -0.51
CA GLY A 348 4.72 -15.06 -1.70
C GLY A 348 5.10 -16.07 -2.74
N MET A 349 4.25 -16.14 -3.76
CA MET A 349 4.53 -16.85 -5.00
C MET A 349 4.58 -15.84 -6.12
N PHE A 350 5.42 -16.09 -7.12
CA PHE A 350 5.47 -15.29 -8.32
C PHE A 350 5.33 -16.18 -9.56
N ALA A 351 4.73 -15.61 -10.59
CA ALA A 351 4.73 -16.13 -11.94
C ALA A 351 5.14 -14.99 -12.87
N ALA A 352 6.17 -15.18 -13.68
CA ALA A 352 6.63 -14.19 -14.64
C ALA A 352 6.70 -14.79 -16.04
N ALA A 353 6.54 -13.94 -17.04
CA ALA A 353 6.60 -14.25 -18.46
C ALA A 353 7.29 -13.07 -19.15
N GLY A 354 8.61 -13.17 -19.33
CA GLY A 354 9.45 -12.06 -19.81
C GLY A 354 9.29 -10.81 -18.92
N PRO A 355 8.84 -9.66 -19.47
CA PRO A 355 8.66 -8.42 -18.71
C PRO A 355 7.46 -8.44 -17.75
N VAL A 356 6.53 -9.38 -17.93
CA VAL A 356 5.30 -9.46 -17.14
C VAL A 356 5.54 -10.29 -15.90
N ASN A 357 5.11 -9.80 -14.73
CA ASN A 357 5.13 -10.55 -13.47
C ASN A 357 3.78 -10.45 -12.75
N LEU A 358 3.43 -11.52 -12.06
CA LEU A 358 2.33 -11.63 -11.13
C LEU A 358 2.89 -12.17 -9.82
N THR A 359 2.68 -11.47 -8.72
CA THR A 359 3.17 -11.85 -7.39
C THR A 359 1.99 -11.88 -6.43
N LEU A 360 1.89 -12.93 -5.62
CA LEU A 360 0.92 -13.05 -4.55
C LEU A 360 1.65 -13.21 -3.22
N ASP A 361 1.71 -12.15 -2.43
CA ASP A 361 2.40 -12.09 -1.15
C ASP A 361 1.41 -12.15 0.03
N LYS A 362 1.65 -13.03 0.99
CA LYS A 362 1.11 -12.92 2.35
C LYS A 362 2.14 -12.22 3.23
N PHE A 363 1.75 -11.18 3.96
CA PHE A 363 2.67 -10.38 4.75
C PHE A 363 2.18 -10.10 6.17
N ILE A 364 3.14 -9.83 7.05
CA ILE A 364 2.94 -9.31 8.40
C ILE A 364 3.93 -8.17 8.59
N GLN A 365 3.41 -7.03 9.00
CA GLN A 365 4.15 -5.84 9.34
C GLN A 365 3.91 -5.49 10.81
N TRP A 366 4.97 -5.26 11.57
CA TRP A 366 4.89 -4.67 12.91
C TRP A 366 5.29 -3.20 12.83
N GLU A 367 4.62 -2.37 13.61
CA GLU A 367 4.86 -0.93 13.72
C GLU A 367 5.13 -0.57 15.19
N ASN A 368 6.14 0.24 15.42
CA ASN A 368 6.41 0.85 16.72
C ASN A 368 6.87 2.30 16.49
N GLY A 369 6.03 3.25 16.89
CA GLY A 369 6.21 4.66 16.65
C GLY A 369 6.20 5.46 17.96
N MET A 370 6.99 6.54 18.01
CA MET A 370 6.90 7.54 19.08
C MET A 370 6.96 8.94 18.48
N THR A 371 6.10 9.83 18.98
CA THR A 371 6.05 11.24 18.58
C THR A 371 6.48 12.12 19.74
N PHE A 372 7.27 13.14 19.47
CA PHE A 372 7.76 14.14 20.41
C PHE A 372 7.53 15.53 19.84
N VAL A 373 7.42 16.54 20.69
CA VAL A 373 7.44 17.96 20.30
C VAL A 373 8.57 18.64 21.04
N PHE A 374 9.55 19.14 20.29
CA PHE A 374 10.75 19.79 20.79
C PHE A 374 10.58 21.31 20.79
N ASP A 375 11.05 21.99 21.84
CA ASP A 375 11.21 23.45 21.88
C ASP A 375 12.67 23.83 21.60
N LEU A 376 12.87 24.56 20.50
CA LEU A 376 14.17 24.98 19.99
C LEU A 376 14.65 26.31 20.54
N LYS A 377 13.91 26.94 21.47
CA LYS A 377 14.37 28.15 22.19
C LYS A 377 15.65 27.85 22.99
N GLY A 378 15.65 26.76 23.75
CA GLY A 378 16.77 26.38 24.62
C GLY A 378 17.86 25.58 23.90
N LYS A 379 19.09 25.59 24.46
CA LYS A 379 20.18 24.71 24.02
C LYS A 379 19.84 23.23 24.21
N LYS A 380 19.16 22.89 25.31
CA LYS A 380 18.74 21.52 25.65
C LYS A 380 17.81 20.92 24.58
N GLY A 381 16.73 21.60 24.21
CA GLY A 381 15.79 21.09 23.21
C GLY A 381 16.40 20.96 21.80
N ARG A 382 17.35 21.84 21.44
CA ARG A 382 18.15 21.70 20.21
C ARG A 382 19.06 20.47 20.25
N LEU A 383 19.68 20.19 21.39
CA LEU A 383 20.52 18.99 21.58
C LEU A 383 19.68 17.71 21.51
N LEU A 384 18.56 17.65 22.22
CA LEU A 384 17.65 16.49 22.19
C LEU A 384 17.10 16.23 20.79
N LEU A 385 16.79 17.28 20.01
CA LEU A 385 16.40 17.10 18.61
C LEU A 385 17.55 16.54 17.75
N LYS A 386 18.78 16.98 17.99
CA LYS A 386 19.98 16.43 17.31
C LYS A 386 20.19 14.95 17.64
N GLU A 387 19.99 14.56 18.89
CA GLU A 387 20.04 13.15 19.33
C GLU A 387 18.93 12.32 18.66
N PHE A 388 17.71 12.84 18.63
CA PHE A 388 16.60 12.23 17.89
C PHE A 388 16.90 12.05 16.39
N MET A 389 17.54 13.04 15.75
CA MET A 389 17.99 12.97 14.36
C MET A 389 19.07 11.90 14.14
N LYS A 390 19.94 11.67 15.13
CA LYS A 390 20.87 10.52 15.13
C LYS A 390 20.16 9.20 15.42
N GLY A 391 18.94 9.24 15.95
CA GLY A 391 18.15 8.06 16.32
C GLY A 391 18.50 7.53 17.70
N ASP A 392 19.19 8.34 18.51
CA ASP A 392 19.30 8.14 19.94
C ASP A 392 18.02 8.70 20.58
N LEU A 393 17.25 7.83 21.22
CA LEU A 393 15.97 8.16 21.81
C LEU A 393 15.99 8.11 23.32
N ASP A 394 17.08 7.64 23.94
CA ASP A 394 17.08 7.32 25.36
C ASP A 394 17.01 8.60 26.19
N ASN A 395 17.85 9.59 25.85
CA ASN A 395 17.82 10.92 26.47
C ASN A 395 16.53 11.67 26.14
N VAL A 396 16.03 11.54 24.91
CA VAL A 396 14.78 12.17 24.46
C VAL A 396 13.60 11.63 25.26
N GLN A 397 13.54 10.32 25.49
CA GLN A 397 12.51 9.69 26.28
C GLN A 397 12.62 10.07 27.77
N LYS A 398 13.83 10.03 28.34
CA LYS A 398 14.06 10.45 29.73
C LYS A 398 13.61 11.90 29.95
N ALA A 399 14.04 12.83 29.09
CA ALA A 399 13.63 14.23 29.16
C ALA A 399 12.12 14.41 28.95
N ALA A 400 11.51 13.65 28.05
CA ALA A 400 10.07 13.73 27.79
C ALA A 400 9.21 13.10 28.90
N MET A 401 9.79 12.29 29.79
CA MET A 401 9.15 11.74 30.98
C MET A 401 9.29 12.65 32.20
N ASP A 402 10.25 13.58 32.18
CA ASP A 402 10.41 14.60 33.23
C ASP A 402 9.39 15.73 33.02
N HIS A 403 8.42 15.84 33.92
CA HIS A 403 7.37 16.85 33.85
C HIS A 403 7.87 18.29 34.02
N ASN A 404 9.07 18.49 34.57
CA ASN A 404 9.67 19.81 34.73
C ASN A 404 10.45 20.25 33.48
N ASP A 405 10.76 19.33 32.56
CA ASP A 405 11.51 19.62 31.35
C ASP A 405 10.59 20.00 30.18
N LEU A 406 10.46 21.32 29.95
CA LEU A 406 9.68 21.85 28.83
C LEU A 406 10.39 21.77 27.47
N SER A 407 11.63 21.28 27.42
CA SER A 407 12.42 21.23 26.18
C SER A 407 11.94 20.16 25.19
N VAL A 408 11.28 19.11 25.68
CA VAL A 408 10.63 18.09 24.86
C VAL A 408 9.39 17.54 25.56
N THR A 409 8.31 17.34 24.80
CA THR A 409 7.09 16.70 25.31
C THR A 409 6.78 15.43 24.53
N ALA A 410 6.49 14.34 25.23
CA ALA A 410 6.06 13.10 24.60
C ALA A 410 4.63 13.27 24.05
N GLY A 411 4.43 13.05 22.76
CA GLY A 411 3.11 13.10 22.14
C GLY A 411 2.38 11.76 22.24
N VAL A 412 2.65 10.88 21.29
CA VAL A 412 1.92 9.61 21.11
C VAL A 412 2.90 8.48 20.84
N LYS A 413 2.76 7.38 21.58
CA LYS A 413 3.38 6.09 21.27
C LYS A 413 2.37 5.23 20.50
N ILE A 414 2.78 4.70 19.36
CA ILE A 414 1.97 3.88 18.48
C ILE A 414 2.59 2.49 18.43
N THR A 415 1.83 1.44 18.67
CA THR A 415 2.27 0.06 18.44
C THR A 415 1.24 -0.64 17.59
N GLY A 416 1.65 -1.22 16.48
CA GLY A 416 0.74 -1.80 15.51
C GLY A 416 1.24 -3.11 14.92
N LYS A 417 0.28 -3.83 14.35
CA LYS A 417 0.50 -5.03 13.55
C LYS A 417 -0.47 -5.01 12.38
N THR A 418 0.07 -4.94 11.18
CA THR A 418 -0.68 -5.11 9.94
C THR A 418 -0.39 -6.48 9.35
N SER A 419 -1.39 -7.22 8.90
CA SER A 419 -1.16 -8.44 8.13
C SER A 419 -2.10 -8.50 6.95
N GLY A 420 -1.71 -9.15 5.87
CA GLY A 420 -2.52 -9.14 4.68
C GLY A 420 -2.04 -10.06 3.58
N ILE A 421 -2.81 -10.02 2.50
CA ILE A 421 -2.46 -10.62 1.21
C ILE A 421 -2.41 -9.48 0.20
N LYS A 422 -1.37 -9.45 -0.62
CA LYS A 422 -1.13 -8.47 -1.67
C LYS A 422 -0.89 -9.23 -2.96
N ALA A 423 -1.68 -8.93 -3.99
CA ALA A 423 -1.48 -9.43 -5.34
C ALA A 423 -0.95 -8.27 -6.20
N ASP A 424 0.25 -8.41 -6.73
CA ASP A 424 0.90 -7.43 -7.59
C ASP A 424 0.94 -7.98 -9.02
N PHE A 425 0.57 -7.16 -9.99
CA PHE A 425 0.80 -7.40 -11.41
C PHE A 425 1.74 -6.31 -11.90
N GLY A 426 2.82 -6.68 -12.58
CA GLY A 426 3.84 -5.76 -13.06
C GLY A 426 4.19 -6.01 -14.51
N ILE A 427 4.47 -4.94 -15.26
CA ILE A 427 5.17 -5.00 -16.54
C ILE A 427 6.43 -4.17 -16.36
N GLY A 428 7.59 -4.81 -16.37
CA GLY A 428 8.90 -4.16 -16.28
C GLY A 428 9.55 -4.08 -17.65
N ILE A 429 10.06 -2.91 -18.03
CA ILE A 429 10.90 -2.80 -19.23
C ILE A 429 12.34 -3.09 -18.81
N PRO A 430 13.03 -4.06 -19.43
CA PRO A 430 14.46 -4.29 -19.16
C PRO A 430 15.25 -2.98 -19.31
N PHE A 431 16.21 -2.75 -18.41
CA PHE A 431 17.13 -1.60 -18.40
C PHE A 431 16.51 -0.21 -18.16
N LEU A 432 15.19 -0.07 -18.18
CA LEU A 432 14.53 1.18 -17.79
C LEU A 432 13.99 1.07 -16.36
N PRO A 433 14.17 2.10 -15.51
CA PRO A 433 13.48 2.21 -14.23
C PRO A 433 11.99 2.55 -14.42
N ALA A 434 11.37 2.00 -15.47
CA ALA A 434 9.97 2.16 -15.81
C ALA A 434 9.29 0.80 -15.66
N SER A 435 8.47 0.66 -14.62
CA SER A 435 7.56 -0.47 -14.49
C SER A 435 6.15 0.01 -14.22
N ALA A 436 5.20 -0.57 -14.95
CA ALA A 436 3.80 -0.43 -14.65
C ALA A 436 3.45 -1.48 -13.60
N ARG A 437 3.03 -1.07 -12.39
CA ARG A 437 2.74 -2.03 -11.31
C ARG A 437 1.39 -1.76 -10.69
N TRP A 438 0.47 -2.70 -10.81
CA TRP A 438 -0.86 -2.68 -10.20
C TRP A 438 -0.90 -3.65 -9.04
N SER A 439 -1.21 -3.16 -7.83
CA SER A 439 -1.34 -4.04 -6.67
C SER A 439 -2.71 -4.00 -6.07
N LYS A 440 -3.26 -5.15 -5.70
CA LYS A 440 -4.48 -5.26 -4.91
C LYS A 440 -4.14 -5.90 -3.58
N GLN A 441 -4.37 -5.16 -2.51
CA GLN A 441 -4.09 -5.65 -1.15
C GLN A 441 -5.35 -5.75 -0.31
N LYS A 442 -5.42 -6.82 0.48
CA LYS A 442 -6.34 -7.02 1.60
C LYS A 442 -5.51 -7.10 2.86
N MET A 443 -5.56 -6.08 3.71
CA MET A 443 -4.82 -6.08 4.97
C MET A 443 -5.72 -5.79 6.15
N LEU A 444 -5.40 -6.37 7.30
CA LEU A 444 -5.94 -6.08 8.61
C LEU A 444 -4.85 -5.37 9.42
N SER A 445 -5.06 -4.11 9.76
CA SER A 445 -4.15 -3.31 10.58
C SER A 445 -4.70 -3.14 11.98
N GLU A 446 -4.04 -3.70 12.98
CA GLU A 446 -4.22 -3.38 14.41
C GLU A 446 -3.24 -2.26 14.77
N SER A 447 -3.68 -1.19 15.42
CA SER A 447 -2.81 -0.13 15.93
C SER A 447 -3.32 0.35 17.28
N GLN A 448 -2.44 0.40 18.28
CA GLN A 448 -2.71 0.95 19.59
C GLN A 448 -1.96 2.28 19.74
N SER A 449 -2.68 3.34 20.06
CA SER A 449 -2.10 4.66 20.32
C SER A 449 -2.22 4.99 21.80
N LEU A 450 -1.09 5.27 22.44
CA LEU A 450 -0.95 5.69 23.82
C LEU A 450 -0.51 7.15 23.86
N TYR A 451 -1.38 8.03 24.34
CA TYR A 451 -1.09 9.46 24.50
C TYR A 451 -0.36 9.69 25.83
N LEU A 452 0.85 10.27 25.76
CA LEU A 452 1.75 10.42 26.91
C LEU A 452 1.74 11.85 27.49
N SER A 453 1.24 12.85 26.73
CA SER A 453 1.43 14.28 27.03
C SER A 453 0.45 14.89 28.04
N SER A 454 -0.42 14.12 28.69
CA SER A 454 -1.37 14.69 29.67
C SER A 454 -1.72 13.64 30.71
N LYS A 455 -2.18 14.06 31.89
CA LYS A 455 -2.72 13.23 33.00
C LYS A 455 -3.86 12.26 32.58
N ARG A 456 -4.16 12.14 31.27
CA ARG A 456 -5.25 11.38 30.67
C ARG A 456 -4.66 10.33 29.73
N ARG A 457 -4.47 9.12 30.24
CA ARG A 457 -4.07 7.96 29.44
C ARG A 457 -5.24 7.57 28.53
N ARG A 458 -5.06 7.72 27.21
CA ARG A 458 -6.02 7.21 26.21
C ARG A 458 -5.40 6.03 25.48
N ASP A 459 -6.08 4.88 25.49
CA ASP A 459 -5.73 3.70 24.69
C ASP A 459 -6.74 3.57 23.55
N GLU A 460 -6.27 3.86 22.34
CA GLU A 460 -7.08 3.77 21.13
C GLU A 460 -6.60 2.57 20.31
N THR A 461 -7.43 1.54 20.18
CA THR A 461 -7.17 0.42 19.28
C THR A 461 -7.93 0.58 17.97
N ARG A 462 -7.21 0.73 16.87
CA ARG A 462 -7.74 0.81 15.50
C ARG A 462 -7.59 -0.52 14.80
N TYR A 463 -8.65 -0.95 14.13
CA TYR A 463 -8.63 -2.09 13.23
C TYR A 463 -9.06 -1.65 11.83
N GLY A 464 -8.15 -1.64 10.86
CA GLY A 464 -8.46 -1.27 9.48
C GLY A 464 -8.43 -2.49 8.55
N ARG A 465 -9.48 -2.69 7.75
CA ARG A 465 -9.44 -3.53 6.56
C ARG A 465 -9.33 -2.68 5.31
N LEU A 466 -8.18 -2.69 4.66
CA LEU A 466 -7.94 -2.00 3.40
C LEU A 466 -8.16 -2.97 2.24
N VAL A 467 -8.94 -2.57 1.24
CA VAL A 467 -9.33 -3.33 0.05
C VAL A 467 -8.95 -2.54 -1.20
N GLY A 468 -7.74 -2.75 -1.70
CA GLY A 468 -7.32 -2.27 -3.00
C GLY A 468 -6.29 -1.15 -2.96
N PHE A 469 -5.30 -1.32 -3.82
CA PHE A 469 -4.43 -0.29 -4.35
C PHE A 469 -4.62 -0.35 -5.89
N LYS A 470 -4.22 0.66 -6.65
CA LYS A 470 -4.15 0.56 -8.11
C LYS A 470 -2.96 1.36 -8.58
N GLY A 471 -2.33 0.86 -9.64
CA GLY A 471 -0.93 1.02 -9.97
C GLY A 471 -0.42 2.29 -10.62
N LYS A 472 0.90 2.39 -10.62
CA LYS A 472 1.75 3.49 -11.12
C LYS A 472 2.24 3.22 -12.55
N PHE A 473 2.59 4.29 -13.28
CA PHE A 473 3.43 4.25 -14.47
C PHE A 473 4.39 5.44 -14.42
N PHE A 474 5.70 5.26 -14.22
CA PHE A 474 6.64 6.41 -14.18
C PHE A 474 6.48 7.34 -15.40
N PRO A 475 6.39 8.68 -15.24
CA PRO A 475 6.44 9.50 -14.01
C PRO A 475 5.05 9.82 -13.39
N ILE A 476 4.01 9.11 -13.82
CA ILE A 476 2.61 9.25 -13.42
C ILE A 476 2.30 8.37 -12.20
N PHE A 477 1.74 9.01 -11.19
CA PHE A 477 1.29 8.36 -9.97
C PHE A 477 -0.22 8.38 -9.88
N GLU A 478 -0.86 7.22 -9.89
CA GLU A 478 -2.26 7.00 -9.52
C GLU A 478 -2.28 6.09 -8.29
N ASN A 479 -3.00 6.48 -7.25
CA ASN A 479 -3.23 5.71 -6.04
C ASN A 479 -4.71 5.78 -5.67
N SER A 480 -5.39 4.65 -5.63
CA SER A 480 -6.71 4.55 -5.01
C SER A 480 -6.66 3.60 -3.83
N LEU A 481 -7.19 4.01 -2.68
CA LEU A 481 -7.26 3.26 -1.45
C LEU A 481 -8.71 3.24 -0.99
N ASP A 482 -9.29 2.05 -0.95
CA ASP A 482 -10.66 1.81 -0.48
C ASP A 482 -10.56 0.91 0.75
N GLY A 483 -11.26 1.21 1.84
CA GLY A 483 -11.14 0.45 3.07
C GLY A 483 -12.13 0.83 4.15
N PHE A 484 -12.31 -0.09 5.09
CA PHE A 484 -13.13 0.11 6.28
C PHE A 484 -12.26 0.10 7.53
N PHE A 485 -12.49 1.04 8.42
CA PHE A 485 -11.78 1.20 9.69
C PHE A 485 -12.76 1.10 10.85
N THR A 486 -12.46 0.25 11.81
CA THR A 486 -13.17 0.15 13.08
C THR A 486 -12.31 0.77 14.17
N TYR A 487 -12.93 1.59 15.02
CA TYR A 487 -12.27 2.20 16.17
C TYR A 487 -12.90 1.63 17.44
N VAL A 488 -12.05 1.11 18.31
CA VAL A 488 -12.40 0.71 19.67
C VAL A 488 -11.56 1.57 20.62
N ILE A 489 -12.19 2.56 21.23
CA ILE A 489 -11.53 3.47 22.19
C ILE A 489 -11.92 3.05 23.59
N HIS A 490 -10.92 2.92 24.46
CA HIS A 490 -11.11 2.70 25.89
C HIS A 490 -10.55 3.87 26.68
N TYR A 491 -11.36 4.36 27.60
CA TYR A 491 -10.99 5.39 28.56
C TYR A 491 -10.76 4.72 29.92
N PRO A 492 -9.50 4.42 30.30
CA PRO A 492 -9.22 3.99 31.65
C PRO A 492 -9.39 5.19 32.60
N GLY A 493 -10.57 5.33 33.22
CA GLY A 493 -10.86 6.33 34.25
C GLY A 493 -12.17 7.09 34.05
N VAL A 494 -12.65 7.74 35.13
CA VAL A 494 -13.82 8.61 35.13
C VAL A 494 -13.44 9.95 34.51
N VAL A 495 -13.53 10.05 33.18
CA VAL A 495 -13.57 11.34 32.50
C VAL A 495 -15.02 11.55 32.06
N ASP A 496 -15.68 12.51 32.70
CA ASP A 496 -17.03 12.99 32.34
C ASP A 496 -18.11 11.91 32.22
N SER A 497 -18.29 11.06 33.24
CA SER A 497 -19.36 10.04 33.33
C SER A 497 -19.43 9.00 32.20
N PHE A 498 -18.46 8.95 31.27
CA PHE A 498 -18.39 7.94 30.22
C PHE A 498 -17.38 6.83 30.56
N MET A 499 -17.75 5.97 31.50
CA MET A 499 -17.16 4.61 31.54
C MET A 499 -17.72 3.85 30.32
N GLY A 500 -16.91 3.57 29.31
CA GLY A 500 -17.42 2.85 28.14
C GLY A 500 -16.43 2.55 27.03
N VAL A 501 -16.75 1.51 26.26
CA VAL A 501 -16.06 1.14 25.03
C VAL A 501 -16.76 1.83 23.85
N VAL A 502 -16.12 2.83 23.25
CA VAL A 502 -16.65 3.49 22.04
C VAL A 502 -16.35 2.60 20.85
N ARG A 503 -17.39 2.13 20.14
CA ARG A 503 -17.27 1.28 18.94
C ARG A 503 -17.78 2.01 17.72
N SER A 504 -16.90 2.55 16.90
CA SER A 504 -17.28 3.26 15.67
C SER A 504 -16.71 2.59 14.44
N GLY A 505 -17.36 2.81 13.31
CA GLY A 505 -16.94 2.32 12.01
C GLY A 505 -16.76 3.47 11.03
N GLN A 506 -15.84 3.34 10.09
CA GLN A 506 -15.64 4.30 9.02
C GLN A 506 -15.34 3.56 7.72
N PHE A 507 -16.19 3.74 6.73
CA PHE A 507 -15.81 3.51 5.35
C PHE A 507 -14.96 4.69 4.87
N ALA A 508 -13.87 4.44 4.15
CA ALA A 508 -13.02 5.47 3.57
C ALA A 508 -12.54 5.06 2.18
N PHE A 509 -12.68 5.98 1.24
CA PHE A 509 -12.16 5.91 -0.10
C PHE A 509 -11.26 7.13 -0.32
N ASN A 510 -10.03 6.91 -0.74
CA ASN A 510 -9.07 7.96 -1.07
C ASN A 510 -8.54 7.67 -2.47
N TYR A 511 -8.66 8.62 -3.38
CA TYR A 511 -8.04 8.60 -4.69
C TYR A 511 -7.06 9.76 -4.79
N GLN A 512 -5.91 9.53 -5.38
CA GLN A 512 -4.88 10.53 -5.58
C GLN A 512 -4.17 10.24 -6.90
N ASP A 513 -4.13 11.23 -7.78
CA ASP A 513 -3.41 11.13 -9.02
C ASP A 513 -2.75 12.47 -9.39
N SER A 514 -1.60 12.39 -10.04
CA SER A 514 -0.83 13.52 -10.54
C SER A 514 -1.36 14.10 -11.86
N ARG A 515 -2.14 13.35 -12.64
CA ARG A 515 -2.59 13.73 -13.99
C ARG A 515 -4.04 13.31 -14.28
N THR A 516 -4.96 13.81 -13.47
CA THR A 516 -6.38 13.45 -13.62
C THR A 516 -7.06 14.34 -14.66
N SER A 517 -7.87 13.71 -15.51
CA SER A 517 -8.77 14.41 -16.44
C SER A 517 -10.15 14.67 -15.84
N ARG A 518 -10.91 15.60 -16.41
CA ARG A 518 -12.32 15.81 -16.05
C ARG A 518 -13.12 14.51 -16.13
N LYS A 519 -13.00 13.79 -17.26
CA LYS A 519 -13.74 12.54 -17.51
C LYS A 519 -13.45 11.49 -16.42
N GLU A 520 -12.21 11.42 -15.98
CA GLU A 520 -11.77 10.50 -14.92
C GLU A 520 -12.32 10.88 -13.55
N LEU A 521 -12.24 12.16 -13.15
CA LEU A 521 -12.86 12.64 -11.92
C LEU A 521 -14.38 12.35 -11.92
N VAL A 522 -15.06 12.63 -13.02
CA VAL A 522 -16.49 12.31 -13.19
C VAL A 522 -16.73 10.80 -13.07
N LYS A 523 -15.88 9.95 -13.66
CA LYS A 523 -15.96 8.49 -13.53
C LYS A 523 -15.81 8.04 -12.07
N ILE A 524 -14.90 8.65 -11.32
CA ILE A 524 -14.68 8.35 -9.89
C ILE A 524 -15.89 8.75 -9.06
N LEU A 525 -16.40 9.98 -9.22
CA LEU A 525 -17.59 10.47 -8.52
C LEU A 525 -18.83 9.64 -8.86
N ASN A 526 -19.00 9.29 -10.14
CA ASN A 526 -20.07 8.38 -10.56
C ASN A 526 -19.87 6.97 -9.99
N GLY A 527 -18.65 6.47 -9.90
CA GLY A 527 -18.35 5.18 -9.25
C GLY A 527 -18.77 5.18 -7.78
N LEU A 528 -18.47 6.25 -7.04
CA LEU A 528 -18.92 6.42 -5.66
C LEU A 528 -20.44 6.56 -5.56
N LYS A 529 -21.06 7.34 -6.46
CA LYS A 529 -22.53 7.48 -6.56
C LYS A 529 -23.20 6.13 -6.79
N MET A 530 -22.69 5.32 -7.72
CA MET A 530 -23.25 4.02 -8.05
C MET A 530 -23.06 2.98 -6.94
N ARG A 531 -21.98 3.08 -6.15
CA ARG A 531 -21.74 2.19 -5.00
C ARG A 531 -22.58 2.54 -3.78
N THR A 532 -22.82 3.82 -3.54
CA THR A 532 -23.46 4.32 -2.32
C THR A 532 -24.92 4.72 -2.48
N GLY A 533 -25.38 4.96 -3.71
CA GLY A 533 -26.71 5.48 -4.00
C GLY A 533 -26.94 6.91 -3.51
N LEU A 534 -25.90 7.63 -3.06
CA LEU A 534 -26.03 8.99 -2.54
C LEU A 534 -26.15 10.02 -3.68
N ASN A 535 -27.22 9.90 -4.47
CA ASN A 535 -27.39 10.64 -5.73
C ASN A 535 -27.34 12.16 -5.56
N ASN A 536 -27.97 12.68 -4.50
CA ASN A 536 -28.02 14.12 -4.20
C ASN A 536 -26.68 14.62 -3.66
N PHE A 537 -26.00 13.81 -2.85
CA PHE A 537 -24.71 14.18 -2.26
C PHE A 537 -23.58 14.20 -3.32
N PHE A 538 -23.62 13.28 -4.29
CA PHE A 538 -22.71 13.25 -5.43
C PHE A 538 -23.23 14.01 -6.64
N ASN A 539 -24.20 14.91 -6.45
CA ASN A 539 -24.70 15.76 -7.51
C ASN A 539 -23.76 16.95 -7.74
N ILE A 540 -22.54 16.61 -8.15
CA ILE A 540 -21.42 17.53 -8.30
C ILE A 540 -21.13 17.71 -9.79
N THR A 541 -21.27 18.94 -10.26
CA THR A 541 -20.95 19.32 -11.63
C THR A 541 -19.48 19.69 -11.72
N VAL A 542 -18.72 18.89 -12.47
CA VAL A 542 -17.32 19.19 -12.79
C VAL A 542 -17.28 20.09 -14.04
N PRO A 543 -16.65 21.28 -13.96
CA PRO A 543 -16.61 22.25 -15.05
C PRO A 543 -15.95 21.65 -16.31
N GLU A 544 -16.39 22.10 -17.49
CA GLU A 544 -15.89 21.57 -18.76
C GLU A 544 -14.46 21.99 -19.06
N SER A 545 -14.11 23.23 -18.68
CA SER A 545 -12.76 23.76 -18.73
C SER A 545 -12.21 23.95 -17.30
N PRO A 546 -10.97 23.53 -17.04
CA PRO A 546 -10.03 22.87 -17.96
C PRO A 546 -10.30 21.35 -18.09
N ALA A 547 -10.09 20.79 -19.29
CA ALA A 547 -10.25 19.35 -19.52
C ALA A 547 -9.26 18.48 -18.72
N ARG A 548 -8.04 19.00 -18.48
CA ARG A 548 -7.01 18.39 -17.62
C ARG A 548 -6.95 19.14 -16.29
N LEU A 549 -7.22 18.44 -15.20
CA LEU A 549 -7.29 19.00 -13.85
C LEU A 549 -5.92 19.00 -13.13
N GLY A 550 -4.91 18.34 -13.71
CA GLY A 550 -3.59 18.21 -13.10
C GLY A 550 -3.61 17.22 -11.94
N SER A 551 -2.95 17.54 -10.83
CA SER A 551 -3.04 16.72 -9.63
C SER A 551 -4.46 16.76 -9.04
N VAL A 552 -5.02 15.63 -8.62
CA VAL A 552 -6.31 15.53 -7.95
C VAL A 552 -6.21 14.59 -6.75
N GLU A 553 -6.86 14.96 -5.64
CA GLU A 553 -7.09 14.10 -4.48
C GLU A 553 -8.58 14.09 -4.14
N VAL A 554 -9.20 12.91 -4.08
CA VAL A 554 -10.59 12.72 -3.66
C VAL A 554 -10.60 11.89 -2.38
N LYS A 555 -11.17 12.43 -1.30
CA LYS A 555 -11.35 11.73 -0.03
C LYS A 555 -12.84 11.61 0.25
N PHE A 556 -13.36 10.40 0.32
CA PHE A 556 -14.73 10.12 0.71
C PHE A 556 -14.73 9.24 1.96
N ALA A 557 -15.57 9.55 2.95
CA ALA A 557 -15.69 8.72 4.14
C ALA A 557 -17.11 8.71 4.67
N VAL A 558 -17.53 7.57 5.22
CA VAL A 558 -18.81 7.40 5.92
C VAL A 558 -18.52 6.89 7.31
N LYS A 559 -18.76 7.72 8.32
CA LYS A 559 -18.50 7.45 9.72
C LYS A 559 -19.79 7.09 10.45
N PHE A 560 -19.80 5.93 11.09
CA PHE A 560 -20.84 5.47 12.00
C PHE A 560 -20.39 5.70 13.44
N LYS A 561 -21.12 6.54 14.18
CA LYS A 561 -20.84 6.76 15.61
C LYS A 561 -21.25 5.53 16.42
N SER A 562 -20.81 5.48 17.68
CA SER A 562 -21.07 4.33 18.56
C SER A 562 -22.55 4.02 18.77
N ALA A 563 -23.40 5.05 18.82
CA ALA A 563 -24.84 4.88 18.92
C ALA A 563 -25.43 4.22 17.65
N ALA A 564 -25.02 4.64 16.45
CA ALA A 564 -25.42 4.00 15.20
C ALA A 564 -24.93 2.54 15.12
N THR A 565 -23.68 2.26 15.52
CA THR A 565 -23.17 0.89 15.58
C THR A 565 -24.01 0.02 16.52
N GLN A 566 -24.32 0.51 17.73
CA GLN A 566 -25.10 -0.23 18.71
C GLN A 566 -26.54 -0.45 18.23
N PHE A 567 -27.14 0.56 17.59
CA PHE A 567 -28.44 0.42 16.95
C PHE A 567 -28.44 -0.70 15.91
N LEU A 568 -27.49 -0.69 14.97
CA LEU A 568 -27.38 -1.74 13.95
C LEU A 568 -27.23 -3.14 14.58
N ILE A 569 -26.44 -3.28 15.64
CA ILE A 569 -26.28 -4.55 16.37
C ILE A 569 -27.61 -5.02 16.98
N ASN A 570 -28.42 -4.10 17.49
CA ASN A 570 -29.75 -4.41 18.02
C ASN A 570 -30.72 -4.82 16.91
N GLN A 571 -30.55 -4.30 15.68
CA GLN A 571 -31.36 -4.66 14.52
C GLN A 571 -31.06 -6.04 13.91
N ARG A 572 -30.08 -6.79 14.43
CA ARG A 572 -29.62 -8.06 13.83
C ARG A 572 -30.71 -9.14 13.69
N GLY A 573 -31.70 -9.16 14.58
CA GLY A 573 -32.78 -10.16 14.61
C GLY A 573 -34.09 -9.70 13.97
N HIS A 574 -34.15 -8.48 13.43
CA HIS A 574 -35.34 -7.91 12.83
C HIS A 574 -35.23 -7.87 11.30
N ASP A 575 -36.35 -7.88 10.59
CA ASP A 575 -36.38 -7.86 9.12
C ASP A 575 -36.39 -6.45 8.52
N HIS A 576 -36.01 -5.45 9.32
CA HIS A 576 -35.97 -4.05 8.90
C HIS A 576 -34.99 -3.81 7.75
N PHE A 577 -33.84 -4.51 7.71
CA PHE A 577 -32.89 -4.38 6.59
C PHE A 577 -33.54 -4.82 5.28
N GLU A 578 -34.18 -5.99 5.28
CA GLU A 578 -34.84 -6.59 4.14
C GLU A 578 -35.98 -5.70 3.65
N ALA A 579 -36.88 -5.30 4.55
CA ALA A 579 -38.03 -4.46 4.23
C ALA A 579 -37.62 -3.09 3.66
N ILE A 580 -36.67 -2.39 4.29
CA ILE A 580 -36.20 -1.09 3.81
C ILE A 580 -35.46 -1.23 2.48
N THR A 581 -34.64 -2.27 2.32
CA THR A 581 -33.90 -2.49 1.07
C THR A 581 -34.84 -2.83 -0.09
N ALA A 582 -35.84 -3.70 0.14
CA ALA A 582 -36.85 -4.02 -0.85
C ALA A 582 -37.61 -2.75 -1.28
N LYS A 583 -38.06 -1.92 -0.32
CA LYS A 583 -38.70 -0.63 -0.62
C LYS A 583 -37.82 0.29 -1.47
N PHE A 584 -36.52 0.38 -1.20
CA PHE A 584 -35.60 1.18 -2.02
C PHE A 584 -35.44 0.63 -3.44
N ILE A 585 -35.37 -0.69 -3.58
CA ILE A 585 -35.33 -1.36 -4.90
C ILE A 585 -36.62 -1.08 -5.65
N ASP A 586 -37.78 -1.34 -5.03
CA ASP A 586 -39.09 -1.16 -5.63
C ASP A 586 -39.30 0.28 -6.09
N SER A 587 -39.05 1.25 -5.19
CA SER A 587 -39.19 2.68 -5.49
C SER A 587 -38.28 3.12 -6.65
N TYR A 588 -37.03 2.63 -6.69
CA TYR A 588 -36.12 2.95 -7.78
C TYR A 588 -36.66 2.40 -9.09
N PHE A 589 -37.01 1.12 -9.13
CA PHE A 589 -37.47 0.52 -10.37
C PHE A 589 -38.79 1.13 -10.81
N GLU A 590 -39.74 1.39 -9.91
CA GLU A 590 -41.03 2.04 -10.20
C GLU A 590 -40.87 3.45 -10.78
N TYR A 591 -40.01 4.28 -10.20
CA TYR A 591 -39.74 5.64 -10.71
C TYR A 591 -39.23 5.64 -12.17
N TYR A 592 -38.45 4.63 -12.54
CA TYR A 592 -37.93 4.48 -13.92
C TYR A 592 -38.85 3.62 -14.80
N LYS A 593 -40.15 3.47 -14.45
CA LYS A 593 -41.07 2.65 -15.25
C LYS A 593 -41.33 3.20 -16.65
N ASP A 594 -41.45 4.51 -16.75
CA ASP A 594 -41.95 5.19 -17.93
C ASP A 594 -40.86 6.02 -18.63
N SER A 595 -39.60 5.92 -18.17
CA SER A 595 -38.50 6.65 -18.80
C SER A 595 -37.81 5.78 -19.85
N ASP A 596 -37.82 6.21 -21.11
CA ASP A 596 -37.01 5.65 -22.22
C ASP A 596 -35.48 5.75 -21.98
N ARG A 597 -35.07 6.32 -20.85
CA ARG A 597 -33.66 6.40 -20.47
C ARG A 597 -33.20 5.01 -20.06
N LYS A 598 -32.32 4.40 -20.86
CA LYS A 598 -31.53 3.20 -20.50
C LYS A 598 -31.15 3.27 -19.02
N GLU A 599 -31.70 2.38 -18.20
CA GLU A 599 -31.49 2.36 -16.77
C GLU A 599 -29.99 2.31 -16.45
N ARG A 600 -29.47 3.35 -15.79
CA ARG A 600 -28.04 3.47 -15.49
C ARG A 600 -27.49 2.29 -14.67
N LEU A 601 -28.34 1.61 -13.90
CA LEU A 601 -27.99 0.44 -13.08
C LEU A 601 -28.11 -0.91 -13.81
N CYS A 602 -28.76 -0.97 -14.97
CA CYS A 602 -29.06 -2.21 -15.68
C CYS A 602 -28.52 -2.27 -17.12
N PRO A 603 -27.25 -1.92 -17.40
CA PRO A 603 -26.74 -1.84 -18.78
C PRO A 603 -26.65 -3.20 -19.49
N PHE A 604 -26.63 -4.32 -18.74
CA PHE A 604 -26.41 -5.68 -19.30
C PHE A 604 -27.64 -6.60 -19.24
N TYR A 605 -28.75 -6.14 -18.66
CA TYR A 605 -29.94 -6.99 -18.51
C TYR A 605 -30.92 -6.75 -19.66
N ARG A 606 -31.34 -7.83 -20.32
CA ARG A 606 -32.35 -7.78 -21.39
C ARG A 606 -33.73 -7.35 -20.87
N SER A 607 -34.02 -7.55 -19.57
CA SER A 607 -35.28 -7.13 -18.95
C SER A 607 -35.08 -6.46 -17.59
N ARG A 608 -35.86 -5.40 -17.34
CA ARG A 608 -35.91 -4.69 -16.05
C ARG A 608 -36.28 -5.62 -14.90
N SER A 609 -37.28 -6.49 -15.10
CA SER A 609 -37.68 -7.49 -14.11
C SER A 609 -36.51 -8.41 -13.73
N GLY A 610 -35.73 -8.87 -14.70
CA GLY A 610 -34.52 -9.66 -14.44
C GLY A 610 -33.46 -8.89 -13.65
N CYS A 611 -33.24 -7.62 -13.99
CA CYS A 611 -32.32 -6.75 -13.25
C CYS A 611 -32.77 -6.53 -11.79
N LYS A 612 -34.04 -6.19 -11.58
CA LYS A 612 -34.67 -6.02 -10.26
C LYS A 612 -34.53 -7.28 -9.42
N LYS A 613 -34.90 -8.45 -9.96
CA LYS A 613 -34.77 -9.75 -9.28
C LYS A 613 -33.32 -10.05 -8.89
N ASN A 614 -32.36 -9.71 -9.75
CA ASN A 614 -30.94 -9.87 -9.44
C ASN A 614 -30.44 -8.94 -8.33
N PHE A 615 -30.84 -7.66 -8.34
CA PHE A 615 -30.53 -6.74 -7.23
C PHE A 615 -31.14 -7.19 -5.92
N LEU A 616 -32.41 -7.65 -5.94
CA LEU A 616 -33.07 -8.19 -4.76
C LEU A 616 -32.31 -9.41 -4.22
N LYS A 617 -32.02 -10.40 -5.06
CA LYS A 617 -31.27 -11.60 -4.70
C LYS A 617 -29.89 -11.28 -4.09
N LYS A 618 -29.14 -10.38 -4.73
CA LYS A 618 -27.81 -9.95 -4.22
C LYS A 618 -27.92 -9.21 -2.90
N SER A 619 -28.93 -8.34 -2.75
CA SER A 619 -29.19 -7.59 -1.52
C SER A 619 -29.54 -8.51 -0.36
N MET A 620 -30.47 -9.45 -0.55
CA MET A 620 -30.85 -10.38 0.51
C MET A 620 -29.68 -11.28 0.95
N LYS A 621 -28.85 -11.72 -0.01
CA LYS A 621 -27.60 -12.45 0.32
C LYS A 621 -26.64 -11.60 1.15
N ALA A 622 -26.47 -10.33 0.79
CA ALA A 622 -25.61 -9.40 1.52
C ALA A 622 -26.16 -9.12 2.94
N ILE A 623 -27.46 -8.85 3.07
CA ILE A 623 -28.13 -8.58 4.35
C ILE A 623 -28.01 -9.78 5.30
N LYS A 624 -28.22 -11.02 4.81
CA LYS A 624 -28.00 -12.23 5.61
C LYS A 624 -26.57 -12.30 6.17
N SER A 625 -25.57 -11.96 5.35
CA SER A 625 -24.16 -11.92 5.76
C SER A 625 -23.87 -10.76 6.74
N MET A 626 -24.55 -9.62 6.58
CA MET A 626 -24.49 -8.49 7.50
C MET A 626 -25.08 -8.84 8.87
N LYS A 627 -26.26 -9.46 8.92
CA LYS A 627 -26.90 -9.91 10.17
C LYS A 627 -25.98 -10.86 10.95
N LYS A 628 -25.38 -11.85 10.28
CA LYS A 628 -24.35 -12.73 10.88
C LYS A 628 -23.16 -11.95 11.43
N SER A 629 -22.71 -10.91 10.72
CA SER A 629 -21.62 -10.05 11.19
C SER A 629 -22.03 -9.23 12.43
N LEU A 630 -23.28 -8.74 12.48
CA LEU A 630 -23.86 -8.04 13.63
C LEU A 630 -24.02 -8.96 14.85
N GLU A 631 -24.36 -10.23 14.65
CA GLU A 631 -24.37 -11.24 15.72
C GLU A 631 -22.96 -11.46 16.30
N ILE A 632 -21.94 -11.60 15.45
CA ILE A 632 -20.55 -11.72 15.92
C ILE A 632 -20.15 -10.46 16.68
N MET A 633 -20.49 -9.27 16.18
CA MET A 633 -20.27 -8.00 16.90
C MET A 633 -21.01 -7.97 18.25
N ALA A 634 -22.24 -8.47 18.33
CA ALA A 634 -23.03 -8.55 19.56
C ALA A 634 -22.37 -9.44 20.63
N LYS A 635 -21.77 -10.56 20.20
CA LYS A 635 -21.08 -11.52 21.08
C LYS A 635 -19.70 -11.03 21.53
N ASN A 636 -19.04 -10.18 20.75
CA ASN A 636 -17.67 -9.71 21.00
C ASN A 636 -17.65 -8.28 21.56
N LYS A 637 -18.33 -8.07 22.70
CA LYS A 637 -18.36 -6.78 23.41
C LYS A 637 -17.22 -6.60 24.41
N SER A 638 -16.52 -7.66 24.84
CA SER A 638 -15.46 -7.51 25.84
C SER A 638 -14.24 -6.74 25.31
N TYR A 639 -13.45 -6.15 26.22
CA TYR A 639 -12.22 -5.43 25.88
C TYR A 639 -11.00 -6.35 25.65
N VAL A 640 -11.18 -7.68 25.81
CA VAL A 640 -10.13 -8.67 25.56
C VAL A 640 -9.69 -8.58 24.09
N LYS A 641 -8.37 -8.62 23.84
CA LYS A 641 -7.78 -8.47 22.50
C LYS A 641 -8.49 -9.30 21.42
N ARG A 642 -8.74 -10.59 21.69
CA ARG A 642 -9.43 -11.51 20.78
C ARG A 642 -10.85 -11.04 20.43
N SER A 643 -11.59 -10.54 21.42
CA SER A 643 -12.93 -9.98 21.22
C SER A 643 -12.88 -8.73 20.32
N ARG A 644 -11.94 -7.81 20.58
CA ARG A 644 -11.77 -6.60 19.74
C ARG A 644 -11.42 -6.94 18.28
N GLU A 645 -10.51 -7.89 18.07
CA GLU A 645 -10.15 -8.38 16.73
C GLU A 645 -11.36 -8.99 16.01
N ASN A 646 -12.13 -9.84 16.70
CA ASN A 646 -13.33 -10.47 16.13
C ASN A 646 -14.40 -9.45 15.79
N PHE A 647 -14.64 -8.48 16.69
CA PHE A 647 -15.56 -7.38 16.48
C PHE A 647 -15.18 -6.60 15.22
N ALA A 648 -13.91 -6.22 15.08
CA ALA A 648 -13.46 -5.44 13.93
C ALA A 648 -13.46 -6.23 12.61
N LYS A 649 -13.11 -7.52 12.63
CA LYS A 649 -13.23 -8.40 11.46
C LYS A 649 -14.68 -8.51 11.01
N ALA A 650 -15.59 -8.71 11.95
CA ALA A 650 -17.03 -8.76 11.67
C ALA A 650 -17.55 -7.42 11.15
N TYR A 651 -17.14 -6.30 11.73
CA TYR A 651 -17.57 -4.98 11.25
C TYR A 651 -17.01 -4.68 9.85
N SER A 652 -15.76 -5.05 9.58
CA SER A 652 -15.19 -4.96 8.24
C SER A 652 -15.97 -5.81 7.22
N LYS A 653 -16.41 -7.01 7.61
CA LYS A 653 -17.24 -7.87 6.76
C LYS A 653 -18.63 -7.27 6.53
N PHE A 654 -19.27 -6.75 7.58
CA PHE A 654 -20.52 -6.00 7.50
C PHE A 654 -20.41 -4.84 6.49
N ALA A 655 -19.32 -4.07 6.55
CA ALA A 655 -19.10 -2.96 5.63
C ALA A 655 -18.88 -3.40 4.17
N GLU A 656 -18.18 -4.51 3.94
CA GLU A 656 -18.05 -5.08 2.59
C GLU A 656 -19.41 -5.48 2.02
N ASP A 657 -20.26 -6.12 2.83
CA ASP A 657 -21.59 -6.53 2.42
C ASP A 657 -22.54 -5.34 2.20
N MET A 658 -22.39 -4.29 3.00
CA MET A 658 -23.10 -3.02 2.84
C MET A 658 -22.83 -2.36 1.47
N LEU A 659 -21.63 -2.55 0.91
CA LEU A 659 -21.19 -1.95 -0.36
C LEU A 659 -21.48 -2.81 -1.59
N VAL A 660 -22.17 -3.94 -1.44
CA VAL A 660 -22.49 -4.85 -2.56
C VAL A 660 -23.31 -4.15 -3.65
N ASN A 661 -24.21 -3.24 -3.26
CA ASN A 661 -25.01 -2.44 -4.16
C ASN A 661 -25.54 -1.17 -3.44
N PRO A 662 -26.01 -0.15 -4.18
CA PRO A 662 -26.42 1.13 -3.58
C PRO A 662 -27.63 1.00 -2.63
N PHE A 663 -28.53 0.05 -2.85
CA PHE A 663 -29.75 -0.11 -2.05
C PHE A 663 -29.45 -0.59 -0.64
N VAL A 664 -28.53 -1.56 -0.49
CA VAL A 664 -28.10 -2.04 0.83
C VAL A 664 -27.40 -0.91 1.60
N PHE A 665 -26.56 -0.13 0.92
CA PHE A 665 -25.87 1.01 1.53
C PHE A 665 -26.87 2.09 2.00
N GLN A 666 -27.83 2.45 1.14
CA GLN A 666 -28.89 3.39 1.48
C GLN A 666 -29.75 2.87 2.65
N ALA A 667 -30.05 1.57 2.70
CA ALA A 667 -30.80 0.97 3.80
C ALA A 667 -30.05 1.14 5.13
N VAL A 668 -28.74 0.83 5.19
CA VAL A 668 -27.93 1.04 6.40
C VAL A 668 -27.90 2.51 6.81
N LEU A 669 -27.68 3.41 5.86
CA LEU A 669 -27.68 4.85 6.15
C LEU A 669 -29.04 5.33 6.64
N ASN A 670 -30.14 4.88 6.02
CA ASN A 670 -31.48 5.26 6.41
C ASN A 670 -31.83 4.75 7.82
N MET A 671 -31.46 3.52 8.12
CA MET A 671 -31.65 2.90 9.44
C MET A 671 -30.86 3.63 10.54
N THR A 672 -29.68 4.17 10.21
CA THR A 672 -28.84 4.86 11.20
C THR A 672 -29.14 6.35 11.35
N LYS A 673 -30.12 6.89 10.60
CA LYS A 673 -30.62 8.26 10.79
C LYS A 673 -31.07 8.48 12.22
N GLY A 674 -30.64 9.57 12.84
CA GLY A 674 -30.93 9.89 14.25
C GLY A 674 -29.94 9.28 15.25
N TYR A 675 -29.28 8.16 14.93
CA TYR A 675 -28.31 7.49 15.80
C TYR A 675 -26.86 7.96 15.59
N GLY A 676 -26.67 8.89 14.65
CA GLY A 676 -25.44 9.64 14.47
C GLY A 676 -24.42 9.01 13.52
N GLY A 677 -23.99 9.83 12.57
CA GLY A 677 -22.97 9.51 11.59
C GLY A 677 -22.76 10.69 10.65
N ASP A 678 -21.63 10.63 9.93
CA ASP A 678 -21.21 11.69 9.01
C ASP A 678 -20.78 11.07 7.68
N VAL A 679 -21.26 11.59 6.57
CA VAL A 679 -20.65 11.39 5.25
C VAL A 679 -19.78 12.61 4.94
N PHE A 680 -18.54 12.38 4.60
CA PHE A 680 -17.55 13.39 4.25
C PHE A 680 -17.08 13.17 2.81
N LEU A 681 -16.96 14.25 2.05
CA LEU A 681 -16.30 14.29 0.75
C LEU A 681 -15.38 15.49 0.69
N SER A 682 -14.15 15.29 0.23
CA SER A 682 -13.21 16.34 -0.10
C SER A 682 -12.63 16.08 -1.48
N ILE A 683 -12.63 17.10 -2.32
CA ILE A 683 -12.02 17.08 -3.65
C ILE A 683 -11.03 18.24 -3.68
N GLU A 684 -9.76 17.91 -3.84
CA GLU A 684 -8.66 18.85 -4.02
C GLU A 684 -8.09 18.65 -5.43
N SER A 685 -7.72 19.73 -6.11
CA SER A 685 -7.15 19.67 -7.46
C SER A 685 -6.15 20.79 -7.68
N GLU A 686 -5.23 20.62 -8.62
CA GLU A 686 -4.32 21.68 -9.06
C GLU A 686 -5.06 22.88 -9.68
N LYS A 687 -6.19 22.62 -10.36
CA LYS A 687 -6.92 23.63 -11.15
C LYS A 687 -8.36 23.87 -10.71
N LEU A 688 -8.82 23.22 -9.64
CA LEU A 688 -10.12 23.47 -9.03
C LEU A 688 -9.92 23.95 -7.60
N LYS A 689 -10.78 24.85 -7.13
CA LYS A 689 -10.86 25.16 -5.70
C LYS A 689 -11.11 23.89 -4.89
N LYS A 690 -10.57 23.86 -3.68
CA LYS A 690 -10.88 22.80 -2.72
C LYS A 690 -12.38 22.81 -2.44
N PHE A 691 -12.98 21.63 -2.56
CA PHE A 691 -14.39 21.39 -2.25
C PHE A 691 -14.49 20.42 -1.08
N GLU A 692 -15.33 20.75 -0.10
CA GLU A 692 -15.65 19.88 1.03
C GLU A 692 -17.15 19.85 1.27
N ALA A 693 -17.71 18.66 1.42
CA ALA A 693 -19.12 18.46 1.77
C ALA A 693 -19.23 17.51 2.95
N ILE A 694 -20.09 17.88 3.91
CA ILE A 694 -20.38 17.05 5.08
C ILE A 694 -21.89 16.91 5.22
N LEU A 695 -22.38 15.68 5.16
CA LEU A 695 -23.75 15.33 5.49
C LEU A 695 -23.77 14.70 6.88
N ARG A 696 -24.47 15.33 7.83
CA ARG A 696 -24.64 14.83 9.20
C ARG A 696 -26.08 14.36 9.41
N TRP A 697 -26.29 13.16 9.96
CA TRP A 697 -27.65 12.66 10.29
C TRP A 697 -27.87 12.37 11.78
N GLN A 698 -27.35 13.25 12.63
CA GLN A 698 -27.62 13.19 14.08
C GLN A 698 -29.01 13.72 14.38
N LYS A 699 -29.68 13.18 15.40
CA LYS A 699 -30.87 13.82 15.98
C LYS A 699 -30.44 15.24 16.39
N ALA A 700 -31.17 16.27 15.96
CA ALA A 700 -30.95 17.61 16.48
C ALA A 700 -31.05 17.50 18.01
N ARG A 701 -30.01 17.99 18.70
CA ARG A 701 -30.01 18.02 20.16
C ARG A 701 -30.92 19.12 20.64
#